data_AF-D2RDJ1-F1
#
_entry.id   AF-D2RDJ1-F1
#
_cell.length_a   1.000
_cell.length_b   1.000
_cell.length_c   1.000
_cell.angle_alpha   90.00
_cell.angle_beta   90.00
_cell.angle_gamma   90.00
#
_symmetry.space_group_name_H-M   'P 1'
#
loop_
_entity.id
_entity.type
_entity.pdbx_description
1 polymer ?
#
loop_
_entity_poly.entity_id
_entity_poly.type
_entity_poly.pdbx_seq_one_letter_code
_entity_poly.pdbx_strand_id
1 'polypeptide(L)'
;MSELPLISFKLYYEDLPEHLVSTFKAFKPEDQEKLRAMIKACEDKACLMLRAKQGKSIIFKLDQNYHLNTEKELIIFDLPAGKVLAPLTDELIELISKANGSTYIKAKLNGLVPSKRGVIVKTAKLQFFRADYDLRTAEELLKEHKPIDLLMLSLGYKPTKEAIAVTLPRLLTLFKYYDRNKIAGVHVVSFQQAGTGKSSTFEMLESLANAYYCEEIPTIAKLIGDARLGTYGIVKRADIIAIDEFDKIAGDFKDRFEAIFPILLTGMEQGIYRREVSSKKELSVKKAVSYCFMGNSNNKDLASYGLAEKLTAVQVLENILKASLKNANVPAFLDRLIYVEFLRESYQILRDINIDDNGLTLILQPAVARGVIKLLREQFLRWFKLGEVESRTERAVKVLSAIVKMLQIEELENDEGLIEKLVNGELTFWDCLVAKKANITESISSDKCHNTTKLKEQDKLTDVGFDVGDAFGIKRESIEDLLTEDKPKDENSSPSSNFSEQAENLATAEAKPAKNSATEDEAIEYVTVKIIDYCSPKLRTFMGVDGKVYHILEEGMSIVLPKLNAIPLVEAGVGVIVPEGMSKEELERELKGYTVDKPAEELISEVTDKPLSAEEMAKVKELRSRGYTVREIANQLNLPMVSVAKAVGVISQDFISCGNSKAKSIA
;
A
#
# COMPACT_ATOMS: atom_id res chain seq x y z
N MET A 1 -15.82 36.96 -6.12
CA MET A 1 -15.85 35.53 -5.76
C MET A 1 -15.89 34.77 -7.06
N SER A 2 -14.74 34.23 -7.42
CA SER A 2 -14.60 33.22 -8.46
C SER A 2 -15.50 32.02 -8.12
N GLU A 3 -16.08 31.43 -9.16
CA GLU A 3 -16.88 30.22 -9.00
C GLU A 3 -15.93 29.04 -8.72
N LEU A 4 -16.24 28.23 -7.69
CA LEU A 4 -15.41 27.08 -7.35
C LEU A 4 -15.49 26.04 -8.49
N PRO A 5 -14.36 25.62 -9.09
CA PRO A 5 -14.33 24.64 -10.17
C PRO A 5 -14.53 23.23 -9.60
N LEU A 6 -15.74 22.96 -9.12
CA LEU A 6 -16.14 21.66 -8.59
C LEU A 6 -16.58 20.75 -9.75
N ILE A 7 -16.22 19.48 -9.64
CA ILE A 7 -16.64 18.44 -10.58
C ILE A 7 -17.23 17.27 -9.80
N SER A 8 -18.25 16.63 -10.38
CA SER A 8 -18.72 15.32 -9.97
C SER A 8 -18.62 14.36 -11.16
N PHE A 9 -18.43 13.08 -10.88
CA PHE A 9 -18.49 12.05 -11.90
C PHE A 9 -19.07 10.76 -11.34
N LYS A 10 -19.67 9.98 -12.22
CA LYS A 10 -20.20 8.66 -11.89
C LYS A 10 -19.17 7.60 -12.24
N LEU A 11 -18.93 6.67 -11.33
CA LEU A 11 -18.18 5.45 -11.62
C LEU A 11 -19.10 4.42 -12.28
N TYR A 12 -18.72 3.94 -13.46
CA TYR A 12 -19.50 2.93 -14.21
C TYR A 12 -18.93 1.52 -14.06
N TYR A 13 -17.70 1.38 -13.54
CA TYR A 13 -17.00 0.11 -13.37
C TYR A 13 -16.33 0.02 -12.01
N GLU A 14 -16.69 -0.99 -11.21
CA GLU A 14 -16.25 -1.16 -9.81
C GLU A 14 -14.75 -1.41 -9.65
N ASP A 15 -14.10 -1.98 -10.68
CA ASP A 15 -12.66 -2.29 -10.69
C ASP A 15 -11.80 -1.12 -11.20
N LEU A 16 -12.39 0.05 -11.45
CA LEU A 16 -11.66 1.24 -11.87
C LEU A 16 -11.52 2.25 -10.70
N PRO A 17 -10.31 2.53 -10.21
CA PRO A 17 -10.13 3.48 -9.11
C PRO A 17 -10.58 4.91 -9.47
N GLU A 18 -11.32 5.55 -8.57
CA GLU A 18 -11.84 6.92 -8.75
C GLU A 18 -10.74 7.94 -9.06
N HIS A 19 -9.60 7.82 -8.38
CA HIS A 19 -8.47 8.72 -8.56
C HIS A 19 -7.88 8.65 -9.99
N LEU A 20 -7.98 7.51 -10.69
CA LEU A 20 -7.54 7.37 -12.08
C LEU A 20 -8.57 7.97 -13.05
N VAL A 21 -9.87 7.75 -12.80
CA VAL A 21 -10.94 8.42 -13.57
C VAL A 21 -10.75 9.93 -13.54
N SER A 22 -10.52 10.44 -12.34
CA SER A 22 -10.28 11.85 -12.06
C SER A 22 -9.00 12.37 -12.73
N THR A 23 -7.90 11.61 -12.65
CA THR A 23 -6.61 11.96 -13.27
C THR A 23 -6.67 12.02 -14.79
N PHE A 24 -7.37 11.08 -15.42
CA PHE A 24 -7.48 10.97 -16.88
C PHE A 24 -8.74 11.63 -17.45
N LYS A 25 -9.49 12.37 -16.63
CA LYS A 25 -10.76 13.02 -17.01
C LYS A 25 -11.77 12.07 -17.68
N ALA A 26 -11.76 10.79 -17.30
CA ALA A 26 -12.57 9.76 -17.94
C ALA A 26 -14.01 9.74 -17.39
N PHE A 27 -14.74 10.85 -17.52
CA PHE A 27 -16.04 11.02 -16.83
C PHE A 27 -17.21 10.33 -17.54
N LYS A 28 -17.02 9.84 -18.77
CA LYS A 28 -18.04 9.14 -19.56
C LYS A 28 -17.87 7.62 -19.50
N PRO A 29 -18.95 6.82 -19.65
CA PRO A 29 -18.85 5.35 -19.63
C PRO A 29 -17.84 4.79 -20.64
N GLU A 30 -17.83 5.33 -21.85
CA GLU A 30 -16.93 4.88 -22.93
C GLU A 30 -15.45 5.16 -22.61
N ASP A 31 -15.20 6.30 -21.95
CA ASP A 31 -13.87 6.74 -21.56
C ASP A 31 -13.33 5.90 -20.40
N GLN A 32 -14.20 5.57 -19.43
CA GLN A 32 -13.85 4.66 -18.34
C GLN A 32 -13.58 3.24 -18.84
N GLU A 33 -14.36 2.72 -19.78
CA GLU A 33 -14.11 1.38 -20.32
C GLU A 33 -12.77 1.29 -21.05
N LYS A 34 -12.42 2.33 -21.83
CA LYS A 34 -11.10 2.43 -22.46
C LYS A 34 -9.99 2.45 -21.42
N LEU A 35 -10.13 3.28 -20.38
CA LEU A 35 -9.14 3.41 -19.30
C LEU A 35 -8.99 2.09 -18.54
N ARG A 36 -10.10 1.50 -18.11
CA ARG A 36 -10.18 0.20 -17.45
C ARG A 36 -9.50 -0.89 -18.26
N ALA A 37 -9.80 -0.98 -19.56
CA ALA A 37 -9.19 -1.98 -20.43
C ALA A 37 -7.67 -1.79 -20.59
N MET A 38 -7.17 -0.55 -20.50
CA MET A 38 -5.73 -0.27 -20.50
C MET A 38 -5.05 -0.69 -19.19
N ILE A 39 -5.69 -0.45 -18.04
CA ILE A 39 -5.18 -0.78 -16.70
C ILE A 39 -5.21 -2.28 -16.46
N LYS A 40 -6.34 -2.94 -16.77
CA LYS A 40 -6.52 -4.38 -16.59
C LYS A 40 -5.49 -5.20 -17.37
N ALA A 41 -5.04 -4.68 -18.52
CA ALA A 41 -3.97 -5.31 -19.30
C ALA A 41 -2.58 -5.19 -18.67
N CYS A 42 -2.38 -4.32 -17.67
CA CYS A 42 -1.15 -4.27 -16.89
C CYS A 42 -1.16 -5.29 -15.73
N GLU A 43 -2.35 -5.75 -15.33
CA GLU A 43 -2.56 -6.67 -14.20
C GLU A 43 -2.76 -8.12 -14.65
N ASP A 44 -3.50 -8.32 -15.75
CA ASP A 44 -3.84 -9.63 -16.29
C ASP A 44 -3.05 -9.99 -17.57
N LYS A 45 -2.47 -11.19 -17.57
CA LYS A 45 -1.63 -11.69 -18.66
C LYS A 45 -2.41 -11.88 -19.96
N ALA A 46 -3.62 -12.40 -19.89
CA ALA A 46 -4.44 -12.67 -21.07
C ALA A 46 -4.88 -11.35 -21.72
N CYS A 47 -5.29 -10.36 -20.92
CA CYS A 47 -5.60 -9.01 -21.36
C CYS A 47 -4.38 -8.32 -22.00
N LEU A 48 -3.19 -8.44 -21.41
CA LEU A 48 -1.96 -7.92 -22.02
C LEU A 48 -1.70 -8.54 -23.40
N MET A 49 -1.80 -9.87 -23.49
CA MET A 49 -1.58 -10.58 -24.75
C MET A 49 -2.60 -10.20 -25.82
N LEU A 50 -3.87 -10.09 -25.45
CA LEU A 50 -4.95 -9.72 -26.37
C LEU A 50 -4.72 -8.30 -26.92
N ARG A 51 -4.43 -7.33 -26.04
CA ARG A 51 -4.14 -5.95 -26.48
C ARG A 51 -2.88 -5.86 -27.34
N ALA A 52 -1.84 -6.62 -26.99
CA ALA A 52 -0.63 -6.69 -27.81
C ALA A 52 -0.90 -7.24 -29.21
N LYS A 53 -1.72 -8.30 -29.33
CA LYS A 53 -2.16 -8.85 -30.63
C LYS A 53 -3.02 -7.85 -31.42
N GLN A 54 -3.81 -7.03 -30.74
CA GLN A 54 -4.67 -6.02 -31.35
C GLN A 54 -3.95 -4.69 -31.64
N GLY A 55 -2.67 -4.54 -31.29
CA GLY A 55 -1.95 -3.29 -31.46
C GLY A 55 -2.44 -2.13 -30.58
N LYS A 56 -3.13 -2.45 -29.48
CA LYS A 56 -3.79 -1.46 -28.60
C LYS A 56 -2.85 -0.94 -27.53
N SER A 57 -3.16 0.25 -27.02
CA SER A 57 -2.37 0.89 -25.96
C SER A 57 -2.63 0.28 -24.58
N ILE A 58 -1.66 0.36 -23.68
CA ILE A 58 -1.83 0.13 -22.24
C ILE A 58 -1.40 1.39 -21.48
N ILE A 59 -1.80 1.51 -20.21
CA ILE A 59 -1.38 2.61 -19.36
C ILE A 59 -0.96 2.08 -17.99
N PHE A 60 0.20 2.52 -17.52
CA PHE A 60 0.73 2.11 -16.21
C PHE A 60 1.47 3.26 -15.56
N LYS A 61 1.50 3.26 -14.23
CA LYS A 61 2.28 4.20 -13.44
C LYS A 61 3.75 3.82 -13.58
N LEU A 62 4.63 4.80 -13.78
CA LEU A 62 6.06 4.53 -13.77
C LEU A 62 6.46 4.29 -12.31
N ASP A 63 6.48 3.04 -11.83
CA ASP A 63 6.43 2.67 -10.41
C ASP A 63 7.64 1.88 -9.83
N GLN A 64 8.79 1.84 -10.54
CA GLN A 64 10.14 1.27 -10.19
C GLN A 64 10.46 -0.01 -10.92
N ASN A 65 9.45 -0.64 -11.51
CA ASN A 65 9.61 -1.87 -12.20
C ASN A 65 10.14 -1.59 -13.61
N TYR A 66 11.37 -1.08 -13.72
CA TYR A 66 12.06 -1.01 -14.99
C TYR A 66 13.56 -1.24 -14.88
N HIS A 67 14.14 -1.75 -15.97
CA HIS A 67 15.56 -2.02 -16.11
C HIS A 67 16.08 -1.41 -17.41
N LEU A 68 17.21 -0.70 -17.30
CA LEU A 68 17.94 -0.19 -18.45
C LEU A 68 18.93 -1.26 -18.91
N ASN A 69 18.81 -1.70 -20.15
CA ASN A 69 19.76 -2.58 -20.80
C ASN A 69 20.55 -1.76 -21.83
N THR A 70 21.74 -1.32 -21.42
CA THR A 70 22.62 -0.49 -22.26
C THR A 70 23.27 -1.27 -23.40
N GLU A 71 23.45 -2.59 -23.26
CA GLU A 71 24.03 -3.42 -24.33
C GLU A 71 23.08 -3.58 -25.52
N LYS A 72 21.77 -3.62 -25.24
CA LYS A 72 20.72 -3.78 -26.26
C LYS A 72 19.99 -2.49 -26.59
N GLU A 73 20.35 -1.39 -25.94
CA GLU A 73 19.65 -0.10 -26.02
C GLU A 73 18.13 -0.26 -25.81
N LEU A 74 17.76 -1.00 -24.76
CA LEU A 74 16.36 -1.23 -24.41
C LEU A 74 16.08 -0.81 -22.97
N ILE A 75 14.90 -0.27 -22.74
CA ILE A 75 14.28 -0.27 -21.42
C ILE A 75 13.26 -1.41 -21.35
N ILE A 76 13.24 -2.07 -20.19
CA ILE A 76 12.29 -3.13 -19.86
C ILE A 76 11.44 -2.60 -18.72
N PHE A 77 10.13 -2.48 -18.89
CA PHE A 77 9.20 -2.24 -17.79
C PHE A 77 8.62 -3.58 -17.34
N ASP A 78 8.71 -3.90 -16.05
CA ASP A 78 8.10 -5.05 -15.43
C ASP A 78 6.71 -4.66 -14.91
N LEU A 79 5.68 -5.34 -15.40
CA LEU A 79 4.30 -5.21 -14.96
C LEU A 79 3.86 -6.53 -14.34
N PRO A 80 2.84 -6.54 -13.47
CA PRO A 80 2.26 -7.79 -12.97
C PRO A 80 1.88 -8.77 -14.10
N ALA A 81 1.34 -8.26 -15.21
CA ALA A 81 0.96 -9.05 -16.38
C ALA A 81 2.14 -9.50 -17.27
N GLY A 82 3.33 -8.91 -17.15
CA GLY A 82 4.45 -9.25 -18.04
C GLY A 82 5.45 -8.12 -18.21
N LYS A 83 6.29 -8.20 -19.26
CA LYS A 83 7.33 -7.20 -19.53
C LYS A 83 7.02 -6.40 -20.78
N VAL A 84 7.21 -5.08 -20.72
CA VAL A 84 7.10 -4.16 -21.85
C VAL A 84 8.48 -3.69 -22.25
N LEU A 85 8.89 -3.98 -23.50
CA LEU A 85 10.18 -3.57 -24.06
C LEU A 85 10.00 -2.32 -24.91
N ALA A 86 10.78 -1.28 -24.65
CA ALA A 86 10.86 -0.09 -25.49
C ALA A 86 12.32 0.25 -25.85
N PRO A 87 12.57 0.86 -27.02
CA PRO A 87 13.89 1.41 -27.35
C PRO A 87 14.33 2.44 -26.30
N LEU A 88 15.60 2.39 -25.91
CA LEU A 88 16.21 3.35 -24.99
C LEU A 88 16.68 4.56 -25.79
N THR A 89 15.88 5.63 -25.82
CA THR A 89 16.24 6.90 -26.45
C THR A 89 16.72 7.91 -25.41
N ASP A 90 17.50 8.92 -25.83
CA ASP A 90 17.96 10.00 -24.92
C ASP A 90 16.78 10.75 -24.30
N GLU A 91 15.73 11.02 -25.09
CA GLU A 91 14.48 11.64 -24.61
C GLU A 91 13.83 10.79 -23.51
N LEU A 92 13.78 9.47 -23.69
CA LEU A 92 13.23 8.54 -22.72
C LEU A 92 14.06 8.54 -21.42
N ILE A 93 15.38 8.57 -21.53
CA ILE A 93 16.28 8.68 -20.37
C ILE A 93 16.01 9.99 -19.62
N GLU A 94 15.89 11.11 -20.33
CA GLU A 94 15.61 12.42 -19.74
C GLU A 94 14.24 12.41 -19.02
N LEU A 95 13.20 11.89 -19.66
CA LEU A 95 11.85 11.82 -19.09
C LEU A 95 11.81 10.96 -17.82
N ILE A 96 12.49 9.82 -17.83
CA ILE A 96 12.62 8.93 -16.67
C ILE A 96 13.42 9.61 -15.55
N SER A 97 14.50 10.33 -15.89
CA SER A 97 15.32 11.04 -14.89
C SER A 97 14.53 12.12 -14.14
N LYS A 98 13.56 12.73 -14.83
CA LYS A 98 12.67 13.77 -14.29
C LYS A 98 11.37 13.19 -13.71
N ALA A 99 11.11 11.90 -13.88
CA ALA A 99 9.85 11.30 -13.48
C ALA A 99 9.69 11.30 -11.95
N ASN A 100 8.46 11.49 -11.50
CA ASN A 100 8.07 11.41 -10.10
C ASN A 100 6.95 10.36 -9.93
N GLY A 101 6.47 10.18 -8.70
CA GLY A 101 5.43 9.20 -8.43
C GLY A 101 4.06 9.53 -9.04
N SER A 102 3.88 10.68 -9.71
CA SER A 102 2.66 11.02 -10.47
C SER A 102 2.85 10.95 -11.99
N THR A 103 3.87 10.24 -12.46
CA THR A 103 4.14 10.01 -13.89
C THR A 103 3.53 8.67 -14.35
N TYR A 104 2.73 8.72 -15.40
CA TYR A 104 2.14 7.57 -16.08
C TYR A 104 2.70 7.43 -17.49
N ILE A 105 2.73 6.21 -18.01
CA ILE A 105 3.19 5.88 -19.35
C ILE A 105 2.04 5.21 -20.09
N LYS A 106 1.65 5.78 -21.23
CA LYS A 106 0.83 5.09 -22.23
C LYS A 106 1.74 4.47 -23.26
N ALA A 107 1.65 3.16 -23.45
CA ALA A 107 2.48 2.43 -24.40
C ALA A 107 1.59 1.80 -25.49
N LYS A 108 1.84 2.15 -26.75
CA LYS A 108 1.18 1.48 -27.89
C LYS A 108 1.90 0.18 -28.19
N LEU A 109 1.21 -0.95 -27.99
CA LEU A 109 1.82 -2.27 -28.14
C LEU A 109 1.95 -2.62 -29.63
N ASN A 110 3.11 -3.14 -30.03
CA ASN A 110 3.43 -3.45 -31.43
C ASN A 110 3.53 -4.96 -31.70
N GLY A 111 3.49 -5.80 -30.66
CA GLY A 111 3.49 -7.25 -30.81
C GLY A 111 4.05 -8.01 -29.63
N LEU A 112 3.90 -9.33 -29.69
CA LEU A 112 4.40 -10.28 -28.71
C LEU A 112 5.83 -10.72 -29.05
N VAL A 113 6.64 -10.92 -28.01
CA VAL A 113 7.96 -11.56 -28.12
C VAL A 113 7.84 -12.98 -27.56
N PRO A 114 8.18 -14.02 -28.35
CA PRO A 114 8.18 -15.39 -27.86
C PRO A 114 9.06 -15.53 -26.61
N SER A 115 8.50 -16.08 -25.54
CA SER A 115 9.20 -16.27 -24.28
C SER A 115 8.63 -17.45 -23.50
N LYS A 116 9.52 -18.26 -22.91
CA LYS A 116 9.14 -19.34 -21.99
C LYS A 116 8.92 -18.85 -20.55
N ARG A 117 9.31 -17.60 -20.25
CA ARG A 117 9.35 -17.04 -18.89
C ARG A 117 8.22 -16.04 -18.60
N GLY A 118 7.20 -16.00 -19.45
CA GLY A 118 6.05 -15.10 -19.31
C GLY A 118 5.80 -14.23 -20.53
N VAL A 119 4.82 -13.34 -20.43
CA VAL A 119 4.41 -12.44 -21.52
C VAL A 119 5.42 -11.32 -21.68
N ILE A 120 5.96 -11.16 -22.88
CA ILE A 120 6.84 -10.04 -23.23
C ILE A 120 6.24 -9.36 -24.45
N VAL A 121 6.07 -8.04 -24.36
CA VAL A 121 5.49 -7.21 -25.42
C VAL A 121 6.48 -6.14 -25.85
N LYS A 122 6.45 -5.75 -27.13
CA LYS A 122 7.23 -4.61 -27.64
C LYS A 122 6.34 -3.39 -27.79
N THR A 123 6.90 -2.22 -27.57
CA THR A 123 6.33 -0.92 -27.94
C THR A 123 7.40 -0.08 -28.62
N ALA A 124 7.00 0.68 -29.65
CA ALA A 124 7.85 1.71 -30.24
C ALA A 124 7.36 3.13 -29.90
N LYS A 125 6.16 3.28 -29.33
CA LYS A 125 5.58 4.58 -28.99
C LYS A 125 5.22 4.61 -27.52
N LEU A 126 5.93 5.47 -26.79
CA LEU A 126 5.64 5.81 -25.40
C LEU A 126 5.15 7.25 -25.36
N GLN A 127 4.09 7.49 -24.59
CA GLN A 127 3.62 8.82 -24.24
C GLN A 127 3.66 8.96 -22.72
N PHE A 128 4.24 10.06 -22.23
CA PHE A 128 4.41 10.34 -20.81
C PHE A 128 3.34 11.32 -20.35
N PHE A 129 2.60 10.93 -19.32
CA PHE A 129 1.59 11.76 -18.70
C PHE A 129 2.05 12.12 -17.31
N ARG A 130 2.02 13.41 -17.00
CA ARG A 130 2.17 13.90 -15.63
C ARG A 130 0.85 14.47 -15.21
N ALA A 131 0.53 14.32 -13.93
CA ALA A 131 -0.64 14.96 -13.37
C ALA A 131 -0.51 16.49 -13.56
N ASP A 132 -1.48 17.09 -14.24
CA ASP A 132 -1.50 18.53 -14.54
C ASP A 132 -1.66 19.38 -13.28
N TYR A 133 -1.12 20.60 -13.31
CA TYR A 133 -1.31 21.62 -12.28
C TYR A 133 -1.94 22.86 -12.91
N ASP A 134 -3.01 23.35 -12.31
CA ASP A 134 -3.55 24.68 -12.59
C ASP A 134 -3.18 25.62 -11.44
N LEU A 135 -1.99 26.23 -11.55
CA LEU A 135 -1.45 27.11 -10.51
C LEU A 135 -2.17 28.45 -10.49
N ARG A 136 -2.61 28.95 -11.64
CA ARG A 136 -3.25 30.26 -11.73
C ARG A 136 -4.58 30.26 -10.99
N THR A 137 -5.46 29.30 -11.31
CA THR A 137 -6.75 29.17 -10.63
C THR A 137 -6.55 28.87 -9.14
N ALA A 138 -5.55 28.05 -8.78
CA ALA A 138 -5.22 27.79 -7.38
C ALA A 138 -4.78 29.05 -6.60
N GLU A 139 -3.97 29.92 -7.20
CA GLU A 139 -3.56 31.19 -6.60
C GLU A 139 -4.73 32.16 -6.42
N GLU A 140 -5.63 32.23 -7.40
CA GLU A 140 -6.85 33.04 -7.33
C GLU A 140 -7.75 32.54 -6.18
N LEU A 141 -7.99 31.23 -6.09
CA LEU A 141 -8.80 30.63 -5.03
C LEU A 141 -8.19 30.81 -3.63
N LEU A 142 -6.87 30.67 -3.49
CA LEU A 142 -6.18 30.86 -2.20
C LEU A 142 -6.24 32.31 -1.68
N LYS A 143 -6.58 33.30 -2.53
CA LYS A 143 -6.83 34.68 -2.11
C LYS A 143 -8.24 34.90 -1.59
N GLU A 144 -9.20 34.09 -2.06
CA GLU A 144 -10.62 34.27 -1.78
C GLU A 144 -11.17 33.29 -0.72
N HIS A 145 -10.55 32.12 -0.56
CA HIS A 145 -11.01 31.04 0.31
C HIS A 145 -9.94 30.61 1.31
N LYS A 146 -10.38 30.09 2.46
CA LYS A 146 -9.47 29.51 3.45
C LYS A 146 -8.76 28.29 2.86
N PRO A 147 -7.44 28.14 3.05
CA PRO A 147 -6.71 26.98 2.56
C PRO A 147 -7.28 25.64 3.03
N ILE A 148 -7.70 25.54 4.30
CA ILE A 148 -8.29 24.30 4.83
C ILE A 148 -9.58 23.92 4.07
N ASP A 149 -10.42 24.89 3.71
CA ASP A 149 -11.67 24.63 2.99
C ASP A 149 -11.41 24.05 1.60
N LEU A 150 -10.42 24.61 0.88
CA LEU A 150 -10.01 24.11 -0.43
C LEU A 150 -9.43 22.69 -0.35
N LEU A 151 -8.69 22.37 0.72
CA LEU A 151 -8.19 21.01 0.95
C LEU A 151 -9.33 20.03 1.24
N MET A 152 -10.34 20.41 2.03
CA MET A 152 -11.51 19.58 2.30
C MET A 152 -12.31 19.31 1.02
N LEU A 153 -12.56 20.35 0.22
CA LEU A 153 -13.23 20.22 -1.09
C LEU A 153 -12.42 19.36 -2.07
N SER A 154 -11.09 19.40 -2.01
CA SER A 154 -10.22 18.53 -2.81
C SER A 154 -10.38 17.04 -2.47
N LEU A 155 -10.78 16.74 -1.23
CA LEU A 155 -11.05 15.38 -0.75
C LEU A 155 -12.53 14.97 -0.91
N GLY A 156 -13.39 15.86 -1.40
CA GLY A 156 -14.84 15.59 -1.54
C GLY A 156 -15.65 15.78 -0.26
N TYR A 157 -15.11 16.51 0.71
CA TYR A 157 -15.78 16.80 1.98
C TYR A 157 -16.24 18.25 2.05
N LYS A 158 -17.39 18.47 2.68
CA LYS A 158 -17.84 19.80 3.10
C LYS A 158 -16.92 20.29 4.22
N PRO A 159 -16.50 21.56 4.21
CA PRO A 159 -15.62 22.12 5.24
C PRO A 159 -16.39 22.46 6.52
N THR A 160 -17.01 21.47 7.17
CA THR A 160 -17.61 21.61 8.50
C THR A 160 -16.53 21.42 9.57
N LYS A 161 -16.76 21.95 10.78
CA LYS A 161 -15.77 21.87 11.86
C LYS A 161 -15.47 20.43 12.25
N GLU A 162 -16.50 19.59 12.25
CA GLU A 162 -16.43 18.16 12.52
C GLU A 162 -15.61 17.43 11.46
N ALA A 163 -15.89 17.68 10.18
CA ALA A 163 -15.16 17.07 9.07
C ALA A 163 -13.68 17.51 9.06
N ILE A 164 -13.42 18.79 9.33
CA ILE A 164 -12.07 19.35 9.46
C ILE A 164 -11.36 18.69 10.65
N ALA A 165 -11.98 18.61 11.82
CA ALA A 165 -11.38 18.04 13.02
C ALA A 165 -10.88 16.61 12.80
N VAL A 166 -11.69 15.75 12.17
CA VAL A 166 -11.27 14.36 11.93
C VAL A 166 -10.27 14.20 10.78
N THR A 167 -10.22 15.15 9.84
CA THR A 167 -9.37 15.06 8.63
C THR A 167 -8.05 15.78 8.74
N LEU A 168 -7.98 16.83 9.55
CA LEU A 168 -6.81 17.65 9.76
C LEU A 168 -5.55 16.85 10.16
N PRO A 169 -5.59 15.87 11.08
CA PRO A 169 -4.39 15.06 11.42
C PRO A 169 -3.72 14.46 10.19
N ARG A 170 -4.50 14.01 9.20
CA ARG A 170 -4.02 13.41 7.95
C ARG A 170 -3.41 14.48 7.05
N LEU A 171 -4.06 15.65 6.94
CA LEU A 171 -3.61 16.78 6.13
C LEU A 171 -2.29 17.39 6.62
N LEU A 172 -1.96 17.29 7.93
CA LEU A 172 -0.66 17.75 8.45
C LEU A 172 0.52 17.12 7.70
N THR A 173 0.38 15.89 7.22
CA THR A 173 1.44 15.16 6.52
C THR A 173 1.79 15.71 5.14
N LEU A 174 0.96 16.60 4.58
CA LEU A 174 1.28 17.34 3.35
C LEU A 174 2.54 18.19 3.50
N PHE A 175 2.81 18.68 4.71
CA PHE A 175 3.86 19.64 4.99
C PHE A 175 5.20 18.98 5.32
N LYS A 176 6.27 19.75 5.06
CA LYS A 176 7.66 19.46 5.39
C LYS A 176 8.29 20.76 5.87
N TYR A 177 9.31 20.69 6.72
CA TYR A 177 9.94 21.87 7.28
C TYR A 177 11.46 21.76 7.25
N TYR A 178 12.14 22.90 7.36
CA TYR A 178 13.58 22.92 7.61
C TYR A 178 13.88 22.74 9.10
N ASP A 179 14.49 21.61 9.44
CA ASP A 179 15.18 21.41 10.71
C ASP A 179 16.66 21.70 10.48
N ARG A 180 17.09 22.90 10.86
CA ARG A 180 18.41 23.46 10.51
C ARG A 180 18.60 23.46 8.99
N ASN A 181 19.64 22.80 8.49
CA ASN A 181 19.96 22.72 7.05
C ASN A 181 19.40 21.46 6.37
N LYS A 182 18.41 20.80 6.98
CA LYS A 182 17.81 19.56 6.45
C LYS A 182 16.30 19.70 6.35
N ILE A 183 15.72 19.15 5.29
CA ILE A 183 14.27 19.02 5.18
C ILE A 183 13.85 17.81 6.03
N ALA A 184 12.86 18.00 6.89
CA ALA A 184 12.23 16.99 7.74
C ALA A 184 10.75 16.82 7.36
N GLY A 185 10.22 15.61 7.57
CA GLY A 185 8.81 15.30 7.36
C GLY A 185 7.96 15.68 8.57
N VAL A 186 6.66 15.83 8.35
CA VAL A 186 5.67 15.94 9.44
C VAL A 186 5.08 14.55 9.66
N HIS A 187 5.29 14.01 10.86
CA HIS A 187 4.89 12.65 11.20
C HIS A 187 3.72 12.67 12.20
N VAL A 188 2.70 11.87 11.93
CA VAL A 188 1.47 11.85 12.70
C VAL A 188 1.06 10.42 13.02
N VAL A 189 0.50 10.21 14.21
CA VAL A 189 -0.22 9.00 14.58
C VAL A 189 -1.67 9.38 14.89
N SER A 190 -2.65 8.71 14.27
CA SER A 190 -4.07 9.02 14.45
C SER A 190 -4.89 7.74 14.59
N PHE A 191 -5.46 7.55 15.78
CA PHE A 191 -6.43 6.49 16.05
C PHE A 191 -7.83 7.09 16.09
N GLN A 192 -8.67 6.68 15.14
CA GLN A 192 -10.04 7.18 15.00
C GLN A 192 -10.97 6.02 14.70
N GLN A 193 -12.27 6.18 14.92
CA GLN A 193 -13.25 5.12 14.63
C GLN A 193 -13.32 4.77 13.13
N ALA A 194 -13.95 3.64 12.82
CA ALA A 194 -14.26 3.29 11.43
C ALA A 194 -15.24 4.33 10.84
N GLY A 195 -15.10 4.63 9.55
CA GLY A 195 -15.99 5.58 8.87
C GLY A 195 -15.65 7.07 9.06
N THR A 196 -14.47 7.42 9.59
CA THR A 196 -13.99 8.81 9.65
C THR A 196 -13.23 9.27 8.40
N GLY A 197 -13.15 8.44 7.35
CA GLY A 197 -12.50 8.77 6.08
C GLY A 197 -10.99 8.56 6.03
N LYS A 198 -10.42 7.67 6.87
CA LYS A 198 -8.98 7.37 6.93
C LYS A 198 -8.43 6.90 5.57
N SER A 199 -8.95 5.80 5.04
CA SER A 199 -8.50 5.18 3.79
C SER A 199 -8.83 6.08 2.59
N SER A 200 -10.07 6.56 2.48
CA SER A 200 -10.52 7.42 1.37
C SER A 200 -9.71 8.71 1.22
N THR A 201 -9.29 9.30 2.35
CA THR A 201 -8.41 10.49 2.32
C THR A 201 -7.09 10.16 1.62
N PHE A 202 -6.44 9.06 1.98
CA PHE A 202 -5.13 8.71 1.41
C PHE A 202 -5.20 8.19 -0.02
N GLU A 203 -6.27 7.49 -0.39
CA GLU A 203 -6.55 7.11 -1.78
C GLU A 203 -6.60 8.36 -2.69
N MET A 204 -7.30 9.41 -2.26
CA MET A 204 -7.32 10.69 -2.99
C MET A 204 -5.93 11.34 -3.01
N LEU A 205 -5.22 11.37 -1.87
CA LEU A 205 -3.88 11.95 -1.78
C LEU A 205 -2.81 11.20 -2.59
N GLU A 206 -3.02 9.94 -3.00
CA GLU A 206 -2.11 9.27 -3.93
C GLU A 206 -2.01 10.03 -5.27
N SER A 207 -3.14 10.55 -5.74
CA SER A 207 -3.21 11.32 -6.98
C SER A 207 -2.91 12.81 -6.80
N LEU A 208 -3.25 13.37 -5.63
CA LEU A 208 -3.14 14.82 -5.37
C LEU A 208 -1.79 15.23 -4.78
N ALA A 209 -1.20 14.39 -3.92
CA ALA A 209 -0.02 14.73 -3.14
C ALA A 209 1.10 13.69 -3.23
N ASN A 210 0.98 12.70 -4.13
CA ASN A 210 1.95 11.62 -4.29
C ASN A 210 2.17 10.86 -2.96
N ALA A 211 1.06 10.60 -2.27
CA ALA A 211 1.01 9.69 -1.14
C ALA A 211 1.11 8.22 -1.60
N TYR A 212 1.46 7.35 -0.67
CA TYR A 212 1.40 5.91 -0.84
C TYR A 212 0.66 5.32 0.36
N TYR A 213 -0.46 4.65 0.11
CA TYR A 213 -1.26 4.01 1.13
C TYR A 213 -0.83 2.54 1.32
N CYS A 214 -0.57 2.18 2.57
CA CYS A 214 -0.20 0.84 3.00
C CYS A 214 -1.28 0.30 3.92
N GLU A 215 -1.98 -0.75 3.51
CA GLU A 215 -2.91 -1.49 4.40
C GLU A 215 -2.17 -2.22 5.54
N GLU A 216 -0.91 -2.60 5.31
CA GLU A 216 -0.03 -3.25 6.29
C GLU A 216 1.36 -2.59 6.33
N ILE A 217 2.12 -2.83 7.40
CA ILE A 217 3.52 -2.39 7.49
C ILE A 217 4.34 -2.94 6.31
N PRO A 218 5.02 -2.07 5.54
CA PRO A 218 5.83 -2.51 4.41
C PRO A 218 7.07 -3.27 4.89
N THR A 219 7.47 -4.27 4.12
CA THR A 219 8.77 -4.93 4.32
C THR A 219 9.92 -3.98 4.00
N ILE A 220 11.14 -4.27 4.50
CA ILE A 220 12.34 -3.48 4.17
C ILE A 220 12.54 -3.38 2.64
N ALA A 221 12.27 -4.46 1.91
CA ALA A 221 12.38 -4.49 0.44
C ALA A 221 11.36 -3.58 -0.24
N LYS A 222 10.11 -3.56 0.25
CA LYS A 222 9.06 -2.67 -0.29
C LYS A 222 9.34 -1.20 0.08
N LEU A 223 9.79 -0.94 1.32
CA LEU A 223 10.05 0.39 1.83
C LEU A 223 11.26 1.05 1.14
N ILE A 224 12.44 0.40 1.18
CA ILE A 224 13.71 0.98 0.67
C ILE A 224 14.01 0.53 -0.76
N GLY A 225 13.73 -0.73 -1.09
CA GLY A 225 14.02 -1.35 -2.38
C GLY A 225 14.80 -2.66 -2.29
N ASP A 226 14.97 -3.33 -3.43
CA ASP A 226 15.80 -4.52 -3.57
C ASP A 226 17.20 -4.15 -4.07
N ALA A 227 18.17 -4.21 -3.16
CA ALA A 227 19.57 -3.90 -3.46
C ALA A 227 20.23 -4.90 -4.43
N ARG A 228 19.71 -6.13 -4.58
CA ARG A 228 20.22 -7.10 -5.56
C ARG A 228 19.90 -6.67 -6.99
N LEU A 229 18.67 -6.17 -7.17
CA LEU A 229 18.17 -5.70 -8.47
C LEU A 229 18.49 -4.22 -8.71
N GLY A 230 18.98 -3.51 -7.69
CA GLY A 230 19.21 -2.06 -7.74
C GLY A 230 17.92 -1.25 -7.85
N THR A 231 16.78 -1.85 -7.50
CA THR A 231 15.48 -1.19 -7.53
C THR A 231 15.27 -0.48 -6.20
N TYR A 232 14.85 0.78 -6.28
CA TYR A 232 14.42 1.53 -5.10
C TYR A 232 13.00 1.11 -4.69
N GLY A 233 12.57 1.47 -3.48
CA GLY A 233 11.24 1.23 -2.95
C GLY A 233 10.44 2.52 -2.76
N ILE A 234 9.38 2.43 -1.96
CA ILE A 234 8.37 3.49 -1.74
C ILE A 234 9.02 4.82 -1.33
N VAL A 235 10.00 4.80 -0.40
CA VAL A 235 10.59 6.03 0.18
C VAL A 235 11.32 6.91 -0.83
N LYS A 236 11.74 6.37 -1.98
CA LYS A 236 12.37 7.17 -3.04
C LYS A 236 11.36 8.05 -3.76
N ARG A 237 10.08 7.66 -3.76
CA ARG A 237 9.06 8.19 -4.68
C ARG A 237 7.93 8.88 -3.97
N ALA A 238 7.37 8.25 -2.94
CA ALA A 238 6.29 8.83 -2.15
C ALA A 238 6.77 10.07 -1.40
N ASP A 239 5.93 11.10 -1.33
CA ASP A 239 6.16 12.22 -0.43
C ASP A 239 5.58 11.97 0.96
N ILE A 240 4.55 11.13 1.02
CA ILE A 240 3.77 10.77 2.20
C ILE A 240 3.58 9.26 2.18
N ILE A 241 3.77 8.59 3.31
CA ILE A 241 3.46 7.17 3.47
C ILE A 241 2.44 7.04 4.58
N ALA A 242 1.26 6.53 4.24
CA ALA A 242 0.21 6.23 5.19
C ALA A 242 0.22 4.73 5.49
N ILE A 243 0.22 4.37 6.76
CA ILE A 243 0.20 2.99 7.24
C ILE A 243 -1.09 2.82 8.03
N ASP A 244 -2.01 2.03 7.51
CA ASP A 244 -3.24 1.67 8.19
C ASP A 244 -3.05 0.48 9.13
N GLU A 245 -4.09 0.17 9.89
CA GLU A 245 -4.15 -0.93 10.85
C GLU A 245 -3.02 -0.93 11.88
N PHE A 246 -2.47 0.25 12.20
CA PHE A 246 -1.42 0.42 13.19
C PHE A 246 -1.87 0.09 14.61
N ASP A 247 -3.18 -0.11 14.85
CA ASP A 247 -3.70 -0.67 16.09
C ASP A 247 -3.48 -2.19 16.24
N LYS A 248 -3.08 -2.90 15.18
CA LYS A 248 -2.89 -4.36 15.18
C LYS A 248 -1.42 -4.77 15.32
N ILE A 249 -0.69 -4.21 16.29
CA ILE A 249 0.75 -4.50 16.52
C ILE A 249 0.95 -5.88 17.17
N ALA A 250 0.63 -6.94 16.45
CA ALA A 250 0.78 -8.34 16.88
C ALA A 250 1.23 -9.23 15.72
N GLY A 251 1.76 -10.42 16.04
CA GLY A 251 2.20 -11.42 15.07
C GLY A 251 3.14 -10.86 13.99
N ASP A 252 2.90 -11.22 12.74
CA ASP A 252 3.69 -10.77 11.58
C ASP A 252 3.82 -9.25 11.45
N PHE A 253 2.78 -8.50 11.83
CA PHE A 253 2.82 -7.03 11.77
C PHE A 253 3.90 -6.50 12.70
N LYS A 254 3.94 -7.02 13.93
CA LYS A 254 4.94 -6.66 14.92
C LYS A 254 6.35 -6.99 14.41
N ASP A 255 6.57 -8.20 13.91
CA ASP A 255 7.91 -8.62 13.46
C ASP A 255 8.42 -7.77 12.30
N ARG A 256 7.53 -7.45 11.34
CA ARG A 256 7.86 -6.52 10.25
C ARG A 256 8.14 -5.11 10.77
N PHE A 257 7.37 -4.63 11.74
CA PHE A 257 7.56 -3.31 12.33
C PHE A 257 8.87 -3.21 13.09
N GLU A 258 9.19 -4.19 13.95
CA GLU A 258 10.47 -4.27 14.65
C GLU A 258 11.65 -4.29 13.66
N ALA A 259 11.52 -5.00 12.54
CA ALA A 259 12.55 -5.05 11.50
C ALA A 259 12.80 -3.69 10.82
N ILE A 260 11.76 -2.89 10.56
CA ILE A 260 11.90 -1.56 9.94
C ILE A 260 12.13 -0.44 10.96
N PHE A 261 11.92 -0.68 12.26
CA PHE A 261 11.93 0.36 13.29
C PHE A 261 13.23 1.21 13.31
N PRO A 262 14.45 0.62 13.27
CA PRO A 262 15.69 1.42 13.26
C PRO A 262 15.85 2.28 12.00
N ILE A 263 15.38 1.76 10.87
CA ILE A 263 15.35 2.46 9.58
C ILE A 263 14.37 3.62 9.65
N LEU A 264 13.19 3.42 10.25
CA LEU A 264 12.21 4.49 10.42
C LEU A 264 12.75 5.61 11.29
N LEU A 265 13.43 5.31 12.40
CA LEU A 265 14.03 6.35 13.25
C LEU A 265 15.05 7.23 12.51
N THR A 266 15.89 6.63 11.66
CA THR A 266 16.86 7.39 10.84
C THR A 266 16.19 8.11 9.67
N GLY A 267 15.21 7.48 9.04
CA GLY A 267 14.42 8.04 7.94
C GLY A 267 13.57 9.24 8.35
N MET A 268 12.87 9.16 9.48
CA MET A 268 12.01 10.23 10.01
C MET A 268 12.84 11.45 10.47
N GLU A 269 14.02 11.22 11.07
CA GLU A 269 14.85 12.31 11.58
C GLU A 269 15.74 12.96 10.52
N GLN A 270 16.33 12.16 9.63
CA GLN A 270 17.37 12.63 8.70
C GLN A 270 16.97 12.51 7.23
N GLY A 271 15.84 11.89 6.93
CA GLY A 271 15.45 11.54 5.57
C GLY A 271 16.39 10.53 4.94
N ILE A 272 17.10 9.70 5.71
CA ILE A 272 18.08 8.74 5.20
C ILE A 272 17.56 7.32 5.44
N TYR A 273 17.39 6.57 4.36
CA TYR A 273 16.99 5.17 4.38
C TYR A 273 18.11 4.34 3.76
N ARG A 274 18.67 3.41 4.54
CA ARG A 274 19.78 2.57 4.10
C ARG A 274 19.43 1.11 4.27
N ARG A 275 19.83 0.33 3.28
CA ARG A 275 19.81 -1.12 3.33
C ARG A 275 21.20 -1.62 3.00
N GLU A 276 21.86 -2.18 3.99
CA GLU A 276 23.08 -2.94 3.80
C GLU A 276 22.70 -4.36 3.38
N VAL A 277 23.34 -4.86 2.33
CA VAL A 277 23.26 -6.26 1.90
C VAL A 277 24.67 -6.79 1.75
N SER A 278 24.84 -8.10 1.97
CA SER A 278 26.15 -8.78 1.89
C SER A 278 26.84 -8.66 0.51
N SER A 279 26.10 -8.33 -0.54
CA SER A 279 26.64 -7.96 -1.85
C SER A 279 27.06 -6.49 -1.87
N LYS A 280 28.22 -6.16 -2.47
CA LYS A 280 28.91 -4.84 -2.54
C LYS A 280 28.10 -3.57 -2.91
N LYS A 281 26.77 -3.61 -3.07
CA LYS A 281 25.91 -2.46 -3.39
C LYS A 281 25.04 -2.10 -2.19
N GLU A 282 25.40 -1.01 -1.50
CA GLU A 282 24.51 -0.36 -0.54
C GLU A 282 23.37 0.35 -1.30
N LEU A 283 22.13 0.13 -0.88
CA LEU A 283 21.00 0.92 -1.37
C LEU A 283 20.71 2.03 -0.35
N SER A 284 20.90 3.28 -0.77
CA SER A 284 20.75 4.45 0.09
C SER A 284 19.83 5.48 -0.57
N VAL A 285 18.79 5.89 0.14
CA VAL A 285 17.85 6.93 -0.30
C VAL A 285 17.93 8.09 0.68
N LYS A 286 18.21 9.29 0.15
CA LYS A 286 18.11 10.54 0.90
C LYS A 286 16.88 11.33 0.43
N LYS A 287 15.79 11.23 1.17
CA LYS A 287 14.53 11.94 0.92
C LYS A 287 13.75 12.11 2.23
N ALA A 288 13.28 13.32 2.52
CA ALA A 288 12.32 13.54 3.60
C ALA A 288 10.94 13.03 3.17
N VAL A 289 10.33 12.17 3.97
CA VAL A 289 9.01 11.56 3.74
C VAL A 289 8.19 11.81 4.99
N SER A 290 6.93 12.23 4.83
CA SER A 290 5.99 12.37 5.94
C SER A 290 5.29 11.02 6.19
N TYR A 291 5.05 10.66 7.45
CA TYR A 291 4.37 9.39 7.79
C TYR A 291 3.05 9.68 8.50
N CYS A 292 2.00 8.95 8.13
CA CYS A 292 0.75 8.91 8.87
C CYS A 292 0.50 7.47 9.32
N PHE A 293 0.60 7.20 10.62
CA PHE A 293 0.22 5.90 11.18
C PHE A 293 -1.22 5.98 11.65
N MET A 294 -2.07 5.11 11.12
CA MET A 294 -3.51 5.14 11.32
C MET A 294 -3.98 3.85 11.94
N GLY A 295 -4.96 3.94 12.85
CA GLY A 295 -5.60 2.77 13.43
C GLY A 295 -7.01 3.06 13.92
N ASN A 296 -7.67 2.03 14.42
CA ASN A 296 -9.02 2.13 14.98
C ASN A 296 -9.02 2.34 16.49
N SER A 297 -9.66 3.41 16.98
CA SER A 297 -9.69 3.75 18.42
C SER A 297 -10.54 2.82 19.30
N ASN A 298 -11.48 2.06 18.72
CA ASN A 298 -12.37 1.15 19.44
C ASN A 298 -11.78 -0.25 19.69
N ASN A 299 -10.51 -0.49 19.34
CA ASN A 299 -9.88 -1.77 19.61
C ASN A 299 -9.82 -2.01 21.14
N LYS A 300 -10.33 -3.15 21.61
CA LYS A 300 -10.48 -3.47 23.05
C LYS A 300 -9.14 -3.41 23.80
N ASP A 301 -8.05 -3.72 23.11
CA ASP A 301 -6.71 -3.61 23.66
C ASP A 301 -6.35 -2.15 23.98
N LEU A 302 -6.70 -1.19 23.10
CA LEU A 302 -6.53 0.25 23.34
C LEU A 302 -7.40 0.75 24.50
N ALA A 303 -8.63 0.24 24.61
CA ALA A 303 -9.52 0.59 25.70
C ALA A 303 -8.96 0.17 27.06
N SER A 304 -8.26 -0.97 27.12
CA SER A 304 -7.64 -1.47 28.36
C SER A 304 -6.50 -0.57 28.87
N TYR A 305 -5.71 0.04 27.97
CA TYR A 305 -4.66 1.00 28.33
C TYR A 305 -5.22 2.36 28.78
N GLY A 306 -6.44 2.72 28.35
CA GLY A 306 -7.08 4.00 28.66
C GLY A 306 -8.04 4.00 29.86
N LEU A 307 -8.26 2.85 30.52
CA LEU A 307 -9.25 2.68 31.59
C LEU A 307 -8.73 2.96 33.01
N ALA A 308 -7.40 3.07 33.20
CA ALA A 308 -6.82 3.19 34.53
C ALA A 308 -6.54 4.65 34.98
N GLU A 309 -6.17 5.56 34.08
CA GLU A 309 -5.77 6.94 34.43
C GLU A 309 -6.07 7.95 33.30
N LYS A 310 -6.09 9.26 33.61
CA LYS A 310 -6.16 10.38 32.64
C LYS A 310 -4.90 10.45 31.77
N LEU A 311 -4.58 9.38 31.05
CA LEU A 311 -3.40 9.34 30.18
C LEU A 311 -3.64 10.18 28.93
N THR A 312 -2.61 10.92 28.51
CA THR A 312 -2.61 11.63 27.23
C THR A 312 -2.50 10.65 26.07
N ALA A 313 -2.90 11.09 24.87
CA ALA A 313 -2.75 10.32 23.64
C ALA A 313 -1.31 9.81 23.42
N VAL A 314 -0.31 10.63 23.75
CA VAL A 314 1.11 10.27 23.65
C VAL A 314 1.47 9.14 24.63
N GLN A 315 1.00 9.22 25.88
CA GLN A 315 1.24 8.19 26.90
C GLN A 315 0.56 6.86 26.57
N VAL A 316 -0.66 6.93 26.03
CA VAL A 316 -1.38 5.74 25.55
C VAL A 316 -0.58 5.05 24.44
N LEU A 317 -0.13 5.80 23.43
CA LEU A 317 0.72 5.28 22.36
C LEU A 317 2.02 4.68 22.89
N GLU A 318 2.68 5.38 23.82
CA GLU A 318 3.92 4.89 24.45
C GLU A 318 3.72 3.52 25.10
N ASN A 319 2.64 3.35 25.86
CA ASN A 319 2.31 2.11 26.54
C ASN A 319 2.05 0.97 25.56
N ILE A 320 1.28 1.22 24.49
CA ILE A 320 0.99 0.23 23.44
C ILE A 320 2.28 -0.24 22.76
N LEU A 321 3.15 0.72 22.38
CA LEU A 321 4.39 0.41 21.69
C LEU A 321 5.38 -0.33 22.60
N LYS A 322 5.52 0.06 23.87
CA LYS A 322 6.39 -0.64 24.83
C LYS A 322 5.92 -2.06 25.14
N ALA A 323 4.59 -2.25 25.25
CA ALA A 323 4.03 -3.57 25.47
C ALA A 323 4.23 -4.48 24.24
N SER A 324 4.11 -3.91 23.05
CA SER A 324 4.17 -4.66 21.79
C SER A 324 5.60 -4.90 21.32
N LEU A 325 6.51 -3.94 21.50
CA LEU A 325 7.86 -3.93 20.90
C LEU A 325 8.94 -3.98 21.98
N LYS A 326 9.46 -5.18 22.27
CA LYS A 326 10.33 -5.41 23.43
C LYS A 326 11.71 -4.76 23.31
N ASN A 327 12.21 -4.59 22.08
CA ASN A 327 13.56 -4.12 21.79
C ASN A 327 13.59 -2.75 21.09
N ALA A 328 12.44 -2.08 20.96
CA ALA A 328 12.33 -0.81 20.25
C ALA A 328 12.62 0.38 21.18
N ASN A 329 13.38 1.36 20.69
CA ASN A 329 13.52 2.65 21.36
C ASN A 329 12.27 3.52 21.12
N VAL A 330 11.19 3.20 21.83
CA VAL A 330 9.89 3.87 21.72
C VAL A 330 9.99 5.39 21.98
N PRO A 331 10.70 5.89 23.03
CA PRO A 331 10.84 7.33 23.23
C PRO A 331 11.42 8.06 22.01
N ALA A 332 12.44 7.48 21.37
CA ALA A 332 13.00 8.07 20.17
C ALA A 332 12.00 8.15 19.00
N PHE A 333 11.08 7.20 18.88
CA PHE A 333 10.03 7.26 17.87
C PHE A 333 9.04 8.38 18.17
N LEU A 334 8.58 8.50 19.42
CA LEU A 334 7.63 9.53 19.86
C LEU A 334 8.19 10.94 19.67
N ASP A 335 9.47 11.15 19.97
CA ASP A 335 10.18 12.44 19.79
C ASP A 335 10.17 12.98 18.35
N ARG A 336 9.89 12.12 17.36
CA ARG A 336 9.83 12.48 15.93
C ARG A 336 8.42 12.79 15.46
N LEU A 337 7.40 12.46 16.26
CA LEU A 337 6.01 12.75 15.94
C LEU A 337 5.74 14.23 16.21
N ILE A 338 4.99 14.86 15.31
CA ILE A 338 4.50 16.23 15.48
C ILE A 338 3.15 16.22 16.19
N TYR A 339 2.36 15.17 15.97
CA TYR A 339 1.02 15.07 16.52
C TYR A 339 0.60 13.61 16.73
N VAL A 340 -0.09 13.36 17.85
CA VAL A 340 -0.67 12.05 18.20
C VAL A 340 -2.12 12.27 18.63
N GLU A 341 -3.05 11.54 18.00
CA GLU A 341 -4.47 11.65 18.29
C GLU A 341 -5.08 10.30 18.63
N PHE A 342 -5.95 10.30 19.65
CA PHE A 342 -6.90 9.23 19.94
C PHE A 342 -8.31 9.81 20.01
N LEU A 343 -9.00 9.84 18.87
CA LEU A 343 -10.37 10.32 18.81
C LEU A 343 -11.34 9.21 19.24
N ARG A 344 -12.05 9.46 20.35
CA ARG A 344 -13.06 8.54 20.91
C ARG A 344 -14.47 8.84 20.43
N GLU A 345 -14.67 10.02 19.85
CA GLU A 345 -15.98 10.48 19.40
C GLU A 345 -16.51 9.64 18.24
N SER A 346 -17.80 9.33 18.32
CA SER A 346 -18.49 8.58 17.27
C SER A 346 -19.00 9.53 16.21
N TYR A 347 -18.16 9.75 15.21
CA TYR A 347 -18.47 10.57 14.05
C TYR A 347 -18.31 9.77 12.75
N GLN A 348 -19.16 10.07 11.76
CA GLN A 348 -19.17 9.43 10.46
C GLN A 348 -19.03 10.50 9.39
N ILE A 349 -17.91 10.48 8.66
CA ILE A 349 -17.59 11.50 7.64
C ILE A 349 -18.59 11.48 6.49
N LEU A 350 -19.32 10.38 6.30
CA LEU A 350 -20.36 10.23 5.26
C LEU A 350 -21.44 11.33 5.34
N ARG A 351 -21.65 11.92 6.52
CA ARG A 351 -22.60 13.04 6.72
C ARG A 351 -22.17 14.32 6.03
N ASP A 352 -20.87 14.46 5.80
CA ASP A 352 -20.22 15.67 5.32
C ASP A 352 -19.58 15.44 3.95
N ILE A 353 -20.03 14.43 3.19
CA ILE A 353 -19.69 14.33 1.78
C ILE A 353 -20.30 15.53 1.05
N ASN A 354 -19.47 16.19 0.24
CA ASN A 354 -19.91 17.23 -0.65
C ASN A 354 -20.60 16.57 -1.85
N ILE A 355 -21.92 16.75 -2.02
CA ILE A 355 -22.70 16.08 -3.06
C ILE A 355 -23.40 17.09 -3.96
N ASP A 356 -23.56 16.73 -5.24
CA ASP A 356 -24.38 17.48 -6.20
C ASP A 356 -25.87 17.10 -6.11
N ASP A 357 -26.69 17.72 -6.97
CA ASP A 357 -28.13 17.48 -7.05
C ASP A 357 -28.49 16.03 -7.44
N ASN A 358 -27.54 15.27 -8.00
CA ASN A 358 -27.71 13.87 -8.37
C ASN A 358 -27.18 12.91 -7.30
N GLY A 359 -26.69 13.43 -6.17
CA GLY A 359 -26.10 12.66 -5.08
C GLY A 359 -24.69 12.14 -5.36
N LEU A 360 -23.98 12.70 -6.36
CA LEU A 360 -22.60 12.36 -6.68
C LEU A 360 -21.64 13.25 -5.89
N THR A 361 -20.50 12.70 -5.46
CA THR A 361 -19.48 13.45 -4.75
C THR A 361 -18.89 14.57 -5.63
N LEU A 362 -18.91 15.80 -5.11
CA LEU A 362 -18.30 16.99 -5.68
C LEU A 362 -16.89 17.18 -5.10
N ILE A 363 -15.89 17.14 -5.98
CA ILE A 363 -14.49 17.40 -5.64
C ILE A 363 -13.98 18.65 -6.35
N LEU A 364 -13.03 19.37 -5.74
CA LEU A 364 -12.30 20.41 -6.45
C LEU A 364 -11.56 19.79 -7.65
N GLN A 365 -11.60 20.46 -8.80
CA GLN A 365 -10.95 19.97 -10.02
C GLN A 365 -9.48 19.54 -9.71
N PRO A 366 -9.06 18.31 -10.05
CA PRO A 366 -7.80 17.75 -9.55
C PRO A 366 -6.55 18.55 -9.90
N ALA A 367 -6.53 19.20 -11.06
CA ALA A 367 -5.41 20.06 -11.46
C ALA A 367 -5.29 21.30 -10.56
N VAL A 368 -6.42 21.88 -10.17
CA VAL A 368 -6.51 23.00 -9.24
C VAL A 368 -6.15 22.53 -7.83
N ALA A 369 -6.71 21.40 -7.37
CA ALA A 369 -6.38 20.80 -6.07
C ALA A 369 -4.88 20.51 -5.89
N ARG A 370 -4.24 19.93 -6.91
CA ARG A 370 -2.78 19.75 -6.94
C ARG A 370 -2.03 21.08 -6.91
N GLY A 371 -2.55 22.10 -7.60
CA GLY A 371 -2.02 23.46 -7.56
C GLY A 371 -2.06 24.04 -6.14
N VAL A 372 -3.20 23.96 -5.47
CA VAL A 372 -3.39 24.42 -4.08
C VAL A 372 -2.39 23.72 -3.15
N ILE A 373 -2.33 22.40 -3.17
CA ILE A 373 -1.41 21.62 -2.32
C ILE A 373 0.04 22.01 -2.60
N LYS A 374 0.43 22.15 -3.87
CA LYS A 374 1.80 22.54 -4.24
C LYS A 374 2.15 23.92 -3.70
N LEU A 375 1.29 24.91 -3.90
CA LEU A 375 1.51 26.29 -3.45
C LEU A 375 1.62 26.35 -1.93
N LEU A 376 0.72 25.71 -1.19
CA LEU A 376 0.76 25.67 0.28
C LEU A 376 2.05 25.01 0.79
N ARG A 377 2.48 23.89 0.19
CA ARG A 377 3.72 23.19 0.57
C ARG A 377 4.96 24.06 0.31
N GLU A 378 5.04 24.69 -0.86
CA GLU A 378 6.17 25.55 -1.21
C GLU A 378 6.19 26.83 -0.36
N GLN A 379 5.03 27.46 -0.15
CA GLN A 379 4.90 28.64 0.69
C GLN A 379 5.32 28.33 2.13
N PHE A 380 4.82 27.24 2.70
CA PHE A 380 5.16 26.82 4.05
C PHE A 380 6.67 26.57 4.19
N LEU A 381 7.27 25.83 3.26
CA LEU A 381 8.71 25.52 3.31
C LEU A 381 9.60 26.76 3.15
N ARG A 382 9.15 27.79 2.41
CA ARG A 382 9.88 29.06 2.24
C ARG A 382 9.71 30.00 3.44
N TRP A 383 8.49 30.07 3.97
CA TRP A 383 8.13 31.02 5.04
C TRP A 383 8.54 30.52 6.43
N PHE A 384 8.27 29.26 6.75
CA PHE A 384 8.50 28.73 8.08
C PHE A 384 9.99 28.47 8.33
N LYS A 385 10.48 29.00 9.44
CA LYS A 385 11.84 28.76 9.95
C LYS A 385 11.72 28.29 11.38
N LEU A 386 12.19 27.07 11.65
CA LEU A 386 12.08 26.47 12.99
C LEU A 386 12.83 27.30 14.07
N GLY A 387 13.95 27.91 13.69
CA GLY A 387 14.82 28.62 14.63
C GLY A 387 15.54 27.67 15.59
N GLU A 388 16.04 28.23 16.69
CA GLU A 388 16.55 27.44 17.80
C GLU A 388 15.38 26.89 18.63
N VAL A 389 15.50 25.63 19.03
CA VAL A 389 14.55 24.90 19.86
C VAL A 389 15.33 24.12 20.91
N GLU A 390 14.85 24.15 22.15
CA GLU A 390 15.47 23.50 23.30
C GLU A 390 14.99 22.04 23.42
N SER A 391 13.80 21.73 22.89
CA SER A 391 13.22 20.38 22.97
C SER A 391 12.51 19.95 21.68
N ARG A 392 12.25 18.64 21.57
CA ARG A 392 11.48 18.06 20.45
C ARG A 392 9.99 18.41 20.54
N THR A 393 9.45 18.55 21.75
CA THR A 393 8.10 19.03 22.00
C THR A 393 7.94 20.47 21.53
N GLU A 394 8.87 21.36 21.88
CA GLU A 394 8.86 22.75 21.40
C GLU A 394 8.91 22.83 19.88
N ARG A 395 9.73 21.97 19.24
CA ARG A 395 9.73 21.82 17.78
C ARG A 395 8.36 21.43 17.25
N ALA A 396 7.71 20.43 17.85
CA ALA A 396 6.38 20.00 17.43
C ALA A 396 5.34 21.12 17.57
N VAL A 397 5.36 21.87 18.69
CA VAL A 397 4.48 23.03 18.92
C VAL A 397 4.69 24.11 17.87
N LYS A 398 5.93 24.52 17.60
CA LYS A 398 6.24 25.54 16.58
C LYS A 398 5.82 25.10 15.17
N VAL A 399 6.10 23.85 14.80
CA VAL A 399 5.71 23.29 13.50
C VAL A 399 4.19 23.23 13.37
N LEU A 400 3.49 22.70 14.38
CA LEU A 400 2.04 22.58 14.35
C LEU A 400 1.35 23.94 14.30
N SER A 401 1.80 24.89 15.15
CA SER A 401 1.32 26.27 15.16
C SER A 401 1.44 26.94 13.78
N ALA A 402 2.61 26.78 13.13
CA ALA A 402 2.82 27.33 11.80
C ALA A 402 1.92 26.68 10.73
N ILE A 403 1.67 25.38 10.79
CA ILE A 403 0.76 24.69 9.86
C ILE A 403 -0.68 25.17 10.07
N VAL A 404 -1.15 25.23 11.32
CA VAL A 404 -2.48 25.71 11.68
C VAL A 404 -2.70 27.15 11.18
N LYS A 405 -1.71 28.02 11.36
CA LYS A 405 -1.72 29.38 10.84
C LYS A 405 -1.73 29.44 9.31
N MET A 406 -0.92 28.62 8.64
CA MET A 406 -0.94 28.49 7.17
C MET A 406 -2.31 28.06 6.65
N LEU A 407 -2.97 27.17 7.39
CA LEU A 407 -4.30 26.65 7.05
C LEU A 407 -5.44 27.59 7.45
N GLN A 408 -5.16 28.72 8.12
CA GLN A 408 -6.11 29.72 8.59
C GLN A 408 -7.22 29.14 9.49
N ILE A 409 -6.81 28.30 10.45
CA ILE A 409 -7.71 27.72 11.44
C ILE A 409 -7.85 28.69 12.62
N GLU A 410 -8.84 29.57 12.52
CA GLU A 410 -9.09 30.71 13.43
C GLU A 410 -9.13 30.33 14.92
N GLU A 411 -9.68 29.16 15.26
CA GLU A 411 -9.79 28.71 16.63
C GLU A 411 -8.43 28.43 17.31
N LEU A 412 -7.39 28.20 16.53
CA LEU A 412 -6.10 27.69 16.99
C LEU A 412 -4.90 28.57 16.61
N GLU A 413 -4.98 29.34 15.52
CA GLU A 413 -3.81 30.04 14.94
C GLU A 413 -3.11 31.06 15.87
N ASN A 414 -3.79 31.52 16.92
CA ASN A 414 -3.28 32.51 17.88
C ASN A 414 -3.24 31.97 19.34
N ASP A 415 -3.46 30.68 19.56
CA ASP A 415 -3.49 30.08 20.90
C ASP A 415 -2.44 28.97 21.04
N GLU A 416 -1.20 29.37 21.31
CA GLU A 416 -0.08 28.44 21.53
C GLU A 416 -0.33 27.47 22.68
N GLY A 417 -1.10 27.86 23.70
CA GLY A 417 -1.43 26.99 24.84
C GLY A 417 -2.33 25.82 24.43
N LEU A 418 -3.28 26.03 23.53
CA LEU A 418 -4.06 24.94 22.94
C LEU A 418 -3.21 24.05 22.04
N ILE A 419 -2.30 24.63 21.25
CA ILE A 419 -1.37 23.86 20.41
C ILE A 419 -0.44 22.98 21.26
N GLU A 420 0.06 23.49 22.37
CA GLU A 420 0.89 22.72 23.31
C GLU A 420 0.12 21.52 23.87
N LYS A 421 -1.13 21.72 24.32
CA LYS A 421 -2.00 20.63 24.77
C LYS A 421 -2.31 19.60 23.68
N LEU A 422 -2.47 20.05 22.42
CA LEU A 422 -2.63 19.16 21.27
C LEU A 422 -1.36 18.30 21.04
N VAL A 423 -0.17 18.91 21.08
CA VAL A 423 1.11 18.20 20.90
C VAL A 423 1.36 17.19 22.02
N ASN A 424 1.03 17.55 23.26
CA ASN A 424 1.15 16.67 24.42
C ASN A 424 0.09 15.55 24.44
N GLY A 425 -0.90 15.62 23.54
CA GLY A 425 -1.97 14.64 23.42
C GLY A 425 -3.06 14.76 24.49
N GLU A 426 -3.15 15.91 25.15
CA GLU A 426 -4.18 16.22 26.16
C GLU A 426 -5.52 16.58 25.51
N LEU A 427 -5.47 17.16 24.31
CA LEU A 427 -6.62 17.55 23.51
C LEU A 427 -6.56 16.92 22.12
N THR A 428 -7.71 16.83 21.46
CA THR A 428 -7.86 16.50 20.05
C THR A 428 -8.30 17.72 19.24
N PHE A 429 -8.17 17.68 17.91
CA PHE A 429 -8.74 18.75 17.09
C PHE A 429 -10.27 18.84 17.24
N TRP A 430 -10.93 17.73 17.56
CA TRP A 430 -12.35 17.72 17.87
C TRP A 430 -12.67 18.59 19.10
N ASP A 431 -11.88 18.46 20.17
CA ASP A 431 -12.06 19.26 21.39
C ASP A 431 -11.88 20.75 21.10
N CYS A 432 -10.93 21.11 20.24
CA CYS A 432 -10.64 22.50 19.93
C CYS A 432 -11.65 23.14 18.97
N LEU A 433 -12.13 22.40 17.97
CA LEU A 433 -12.95 22.95 16.88
C LEU A 433 -14.45 22.75 17.12
N VAL A 434 -14.84 21.63 17.74
CA VAL A 434 -16.25 21.21 17.86
C VAL A 434 -16.76 21.40 19.28
N ALA A 435 -16.00 20.97 20.29
CA ALA A 435 -16.44 21.09 21.68
C ALA A 435 -16.48 22.57 22.11
N LYS A 436 -17.63 23.02 22.65
CA LYS A 436 -17.79 24.42 23.06
C LYS A 436 -16.73 24.81 24.10
N LYS A 437 -16.09 25.97 23.91
CA LYS A 437 -15.06 26.58 24.79
C LYS A 437 -15.38 26.58 26.30
N ALA A 438 -16.65 26.45 26.70
CA ALA A 438 -17.10 26.49 28.09
C ALA A 438 -16.42 25.45 29.01
N ASN A 439 -16.02 24.28 28.50
CA ASN A 439 -15.36 23.25 29.33
C ASN A 439 -13.83 23.37 29.37
N ILE A 440 -13.22 24.14 28.46
CA ILE A 440 -11.75 24.22 28.35
C ILE A 440 -11.21 25.29 29.31
N THR A 441 -11.96 26.37 29.54
CA THR A 441 -11.50 27.51 30.35
C THR A 441 -11.40 27.19 31.86
N GLU A 442 -12.22 26.29 32.40
CA GLU A 442 -12.12 25.85 33.80
C GLU A 442 -10.82 25.07 34.09
N SER A 443 -10.23 24.42 33.07
CA SER A 443 -8.93 23.75 33.18
C SER A 443 -7.72 24.69 33.05
N ILE A 444 -7.91 25.91 32.56
CA ILE A 444 -6.84 26.87 32.28
C ILE A 444 -6.61 27.81 33.48
N SER A 445 -7.59 27.97 34.37
CA SER A 445 -7.46 28.85 35.55
C SER A 445 -6.63 28.28 36.70
N SER A 446 -6.24 27.00 36.67
CA SER A 446 -5.45 26.39 37.75
C SER A 446 -3.93 26.50 37.59
N ASP A 447 -3.42 26.73 36.37
CA ASP A 447 -1.97 26.72 36.10
C ASP A 447 -1.52 28.01 35.40
N LYS A 448 -1.28 29.07 36.18
CA LYS A 448 -0.47 30.21 35.74
C LYS A 448 0.60 30.54 36.77
N CYS A 449 1.84 30.19 36.45
CA CYS A 449 3.03 30.86 37.02
C CYS A 449 3.97 31.32 35.88
N HIS A 450 4.36 32.59 36.01
CA HIS A 450 5.27 33.46 35.26
C HIS A 450 6.18 32.92 34.14
N ASN A 451 6.16 33.57 32.95
CA ASN A 451 7.03 34.71 32.63
C ASN A 451 6.75 35.25 31.21
N THR A 452 6.48 36.55 31.09
CA THR A 452 6.39 37.27 29.80
C THR A 452 7.63 38.14 29.60
N THR A 453 8.34 37.96 28.48
CA THR A 453 9.30 38.94 27.97
C THR A 453 8.92 39.35 26.55
N LYS A 454 8.65 40.64 26.37
CA LYS A 454 8.30 41.29 25.11
C LYS A 454 9.47 41.30 24.13
N LEU A 455 9.22 40.98 22.86
CA LEU A 455 10.09 41.36 21.74
C LEU A 455 9.28 42.11 20.68
N LYS A 456 9.89 43.18 20.16
CA LYS A 456 9.32 44.20 19.29
C LYS A 456 9.40 43.80 17.82
N GLU A 457 8.31 44.07 17.10
CA GLU A 457 8.21 44.05 15.64
C GLU A 457 9.08 45.14 14.98
N GLN A 458 9.67 44.80 13.84
CA GLN A 458 9.96 45.75 12.75
C GLN A 458 9.72 45.06 11.40
N ASP A 459 8.60 45.41 10.79
CA ASP A 459 8.28 45.17 9.39
C ASP A 459 9.07 46.09 8.47
N LYS A 460 9.66 45.52 7.41
CA LYS A 460 9.78 46.12 6.06
C LYS A 460 9.88 45.00 5.03
N LEU A 461 8.78 44.69 4.35
CA LEU A 461 8.76 43.86 3.15
C LEU A 461 8.74 44.79 1.93
N THR A 462 9.74 44.69 1.06
CA THR A 462 9.73 45.31 -0.28
C THR A 462 9.33 44.26 -1.30
N ASP A 463 8.22 44.54 -1.99
CA ASP A 463 7.74 43.83 -3.18
C ASP A 463 8.81 43.81 -4.28
N VAL A 464 9.17 42.62 -4.73
CA VAL A 464 9.80 42.41 -6.04
C VAL A 464 9.10 41.21 -6.68
N GLY A 465 8.11 41.49 -7.52
CA GLY A 465 7.48 40.52 -8.40
C GLY A 465 8.49 40.03 -9.43
N PHE A 466 8.63 38.71 -9.55
CA PHE A 466 9.41 38.08 -10.62
C PHE A 466 8.57 36.97 -11.24
N ASP A 467 8.27 37.13 -12.52
CA ASP A 467 7.43 36.27 -13.34
C ASP A 467 8.22 35.02 -13.78
N VAL A 468 7.71 33.82 -13.48
CA VAL A 468 8.40 32.53 -13.70
C VAL A 468 7.71 31.72 -14.82
N GLY A 469 7.18 32.42 -15.83
CA GLY A 469 6.45 31.81 -16.94
C GLY A 469 7.30 31.12 -18.02
N ASP A 470 8.53 31.56 -18.30
CA ASP A 470 9.10 31.36 -19.66
C ASP A 470 10.30 30.40 -19.82
N ALA A 471 10.61 29.52 -18.86
CA ALA A 471 11.87 28.76 -18.89
C ALA A 471 11.83 27.32 -19.45
N PHE A 472 10.68 26.74 -19.83
CA PHE A 472 10.63 25.31 -20.17
C PHE A 472 9.83 25.01 -21.45
N GLY A 473 10.52 25.03 -22.58
CA GLY A 473 10.03 24.61 -23.91
C GLY A 473 9.75 23.10 -24.03
N ILE A 474 8.86 22.57 -23.19
CA ILE A 474 8.28 21.24 -23.34
C ILE A 474 6.87 21.42 -23.92
N LYS A 475 6.62 20.88 -25.11
CA LYS A 475 5.25 20.77 -25.64
C LYS A 475 4.44 19.86 -24.72
N ARG A 476 3.47 20.43 -24.01
CA ARG A 476 2.47 19.69 -23.24
C ARG A 476 1.39 19.25 -24.22
N GLU A 477 1.30 17.94 -24.50
CA GLU A 477 0.07 17.39 -25.10
C GLU A 477 -0.99 17.33 -24.01
N SER A 478 -2.19 17.83 -24.31
CA SER A 478 -3.28 17.87 -23.34
C SER A 478 -3.83 16.47 -23.08
N ILE A 479 -4.27 16.19 -21.84
CA ILE A 479 -4.91 14.93 -21.45
C ILE A 479 -6.14 14.60 -22.33
N GLU A 480 -6.72 15.57 -23.03
CA GLU A 480 -7.92 15.41 -23.86
C GLU A 480 -7.71 14.55 -25.12
N ASP A 481 -6.46 14.40 -25.59
CA ASP A 481 -6.13 13.58 -26.78
C ASP A 481 -5.97 12.07 -26.45
N LEU A 482 -6.05 11.69 -25.16
CA LEU A 482 -5.76 10.33 -24.70
C LEU A 482 -6.73 9.25 -25.21
N LEU A 483 -8.00 9.59 -25.44
CA LEU A 483 -9.07 8.62 -25.65
C LEU A 483 -9.62 8.61 -27.09
N THR A 484 -9.05 9.43 -27.97
CA THR A 484 -9.53 9.67 -29.34
C THR A 484 -8.68 9.02 -30.44
N GLU A 485 -7.45 8.54 -30.15
CA GLU A 485 -6.45 8.22 -31.19
C GLU A 485 -6.36 6.77 -31.72
N ASP A 486 -7.26 5.84 -31.41
CA ASP A 486 -7.15 4.45 -31.93
C ASP A 486 -7.71 4.23 -33.35
N LYS A 487 -7.98 5.29 -34.12
CA LYS A 487 -8.33 5.15 -35.54
C LYS A 487 -7.06 4.98 -36.39
N PRO A 488 -6.96 3.96 -37.27
CA PRO A 488 -5.87 3.88 -38.23
C PRO A 488 -5.92 5.11 -39.14
N LYS A 489 -4.85 5.90 -39.14
CA LYS A 489 -4.61 6.90 -40.18
C LYS A 489 -4.07 6.15 -41.40
N ASP A 490 -4.84 6.10 -42.47
CA ASP A 490 -4.37 5.73 -43.79
C ASP A 490 -3.40 6.81 -44.28
N GLU A 491 -2.10 6.60 -44.10
CA GLU A 491 -1.06 7.45 -44.68
C GLU A 491 -0.26 6.65 -45.71
N ASN A 492 -0.74 6.72 -46.95
CA ASN A 492 0.07 6.51 -48.14
C ASN A 492 1.14 7.62 -48.20
N SER A 493 2.39 7.31 -47.85
CA SER A 493 3.56 7.93 -48.47
C SER A 493 4.81 7.10 -48.23
N SER A 494 5.32 6.49 -49.30
CA SER A 494 6.66 5.93 -49.37
C SER A 494 7.71 7.04 -49.20
N PRO A 495 8.86 6.71 -48.58
CA PRO A 495 10.07 6.75 -49.39
C PRO A 495 10.96 5.52 -49.25
N SER A 496 11.63 5.28 -50.36
CA SER A 496 12.61 4.25 -50.68
C SER A 496 13.84 4.18 -49.77
N SER A 497 14.30 2.94 -49.56
CA SER A 497 15.63 2.43 -49.94
C SER A 497 16.42 1.74 -48.83
N ASN A 498 16.85 0.52 -49.19
CA ASN A 498 18.00 -0.26 -48.74
C ASN A 498 17.95 -0.89 -47.34
N PHE A 499 17.50 -2.15 -47.28
CA PHE A 499 18.21 -3.26 -46.63
C PHE A 499 17.57 -4.61 -47.05
N SER A 500 17.83 -5.06 -48.28
CA SER A 500 18.00 -6.48 -48.60
C SER A 500 19.46 -6.83 -48.27
N GLU A 501 19.89 -7.98 -47.79
CA GLU A 501 19.51 -9.36 -48.04
C GLU A 501 19.96 -10.18 -46.82
N GLN A 502 19.13 -11.09 -46.32
CA GLN A 502 19.54 -12.42 -45.85
C GLN A 502 18.30 -13.20 -45.40
N ALA A 503 18.22 -14.44 -45.86
CA ALA A 503 17.20 -15.46 -45.57
C ALA A 503 15.96 -15.51 -46.49
N GLU A 504 16.17 -15.54 -47.81
CA GLU A 504 15.37 -16.43 -48.67
C GLU A 504 16.18 -17.71 -48.93
N ASN A 505 15.71 -18.82 -48.35
CA ASN A 505 15.84 -20.19 -48.87
C ASN A 505 15.22 -21.14 -47.85
N LEU A 506 13.94 -21.51 -48.04
CA LEU A 506 13.52 -22.91 -48.11
C LEU A 506 12.01 -23.03 -48.42
N ALA A 507 11.75 -23.67 -49.56
CA ALA A 507 10.67 -24.62 -49.83
C ALA A 507 9.22 -24.14 -49.86
N THR A 508 8.79 -23.94 -51.10
CA THR A 508 7.47 -24.24 -51.66
C THR A 508 6.85 -25.57 -51.17
N ALA A 509 5.58 -25.51 -50.75
CA ALA A 509 4.63 -26.61 -50.88
C ALA A 509 3.19 -26.06 -50.90
N GLU A 510 2.43 -26.48 -51.91
CA GLU A 510 1.05 -26.05 -52.20
C GLU A 510 -0.01 -26.61 -51.23
N ALA A 511 -0.94 -25.73 -50.88
CA ALA A 511 -2.38 -25.88 -50.63
C ALA A 511 -2.98 -27.15 -49.99
N LYS A 512 -3.68 -26.95 -48.84
CA LYS A 512 -5.02 -27.52 -48.56
C LYS A 512 -5.86 -26.52 -47.74
N PRO A 513 -7.18 -26.38 -47.99
CA PRO A 513 -8.05 -25.47 -47.24
C PRO A 513 -8.41 -26.06 -45.88
N ALA A 514 -8.29 -25.25 -44.82
CA ALA A 514 -8.68 -25.63 -43.47
C ALA A 514 -10.22 -25.64 -43.34
N LYS A 515 -10.73 -26.78 -42.88
CA LYS A 515 -12.11 -27.00 -42.47
C LYS A 515 -12.43 -26.19 -41.21
N ASN A 516 -13.64 -25.64 -41.16
CA ASN A 516 -14.31 -25.22 -39.93
C ASN A 516 -14.30 -26.38 -38.93
N SER A 517 -13.68 -26.20 -37.77
CA SER A 517 -13.90 -27.05 -36.59
C SER A 517 -14.84 -26.31 -35.65
N ALA A 518 -16.05 -26.85 -35.53
CA ALA A 518 -16.91 -26.59 -34.39
C ALA A 518 -16.15 -27.00 -33.12
N THR A 519 -16.24 -26.17 -32.09
CA THR A 519 -15.78 -26.47 -30.74
C THR A 519 -16.42 -27.78 -30.29
N GLU A 520 -15.61 -28.83 -30.19
CA GLU A 520 -15.97 -30.01 -29.40
C GLU A 520 -15.99 -29.55 -27.93
N ASP A 521 -17.15 -29.59 -27.30
CA ASP A 521 -17.30 -29.42 -25.86
C ASP A 521 -16.48 -30.54 -25.19
N GLU A 522 -15.28 -30.22 -24.70
CA GLU A 522 -14.49 -31.14 -23.89
C GLU A 522 -15.33 -31.52 -22.66
N ALA A 523 -15.72 -32.79 -22.58
CA ALA A 523 -16.52 -33.31 -21.49
C ALA A 523 -15.76 -33.09 -20.16
N ILE A 524 -16.38 -32.34 -19.24
CA ILE A 524 -15.83 -32.07 -17.91
C ILE A 524 -15.69 -33.40 -17.16
N GLU A 525 -14.46 -33.77 -16.78
CA GLU A 525 -14.16 -34.96 -15.98
C GLU A 525 -14.55 -34.71 -14.50
N TYR A 526 -15.33 -35.63 -13.90
CA TYR A 526 -15.75 -35.56 -12.49
C TYR A 526 -15.01 -36.61 -11.65
N VAL A 527 -14.74 -36.28 -10.39
CA VAL A 527 -14.13 -37.18 -9.41
C VAL A 527 -14.87 -37.12 -8.09
N THR A 528 -14.81 -38.20 -7.31
CA THR A 528 -15.33 -38.21 -5.94
C THR A 528 -14.22 -37.80 -4.98
N VAL A 529 -14.46 -36.80 -4.14
CA VAL A 529 -13.54 -36.33 -3.11
C VAL A 529 -14.14 -36.61 -1.74
N LYS A 530 -13.39 -37.29 -0.86
CA LYS A 530 -13.75 -37.45 0.56
C LYS A 530 -13.05 -36.37 1.39
N ILE A 531 -13.82 -35.58 2.12
CA ILE A 531 -13.31 -34.51 2.98
C ILE A 531 -12.69 -35.14 4.23
N ILE A 532 -11.45 -34.77 4.54
CA ILE A 532 -10.67 -35.35 5.66
C ILE A 532 -10.27 -34.32 6.72
N ASP A 533 -10.43 -33.03 6.45
CA ASP A 533 -10.21 -31.98 7.44
C ASP A 533 -11.23 -30.86 7.25
N TYR A 534 -12.01 -30.58 8.29
CA TYR A 534 -13.05 -29.57 8.28
C TYR A 534 -12.48 -28.17 8.60
N CYS A 535 -11.72 -27.60 7.67
CA CYS A 535 -11.03 -26.31 7.89
C CYS A 535 -11.55 -25.11 7.06
N SER A 536 -11.64 -23.97 7.75
CA SER A 536 -11.97 -22.59 7.31
C SER A 536 -13.39 -22.32 6.75
N PRO A 537 -14.13 -21.33 7.29
CA PRO A 537 -15.43 -20.88 6.76
C PRO A 537 -15.41 -20.50 5.27
N LYS A 538 -14.24 -20.12 4.74
CA LYS A 538 -14.06 -19.66 3.35
C LYS A 538 -14.17 -20.76 2.30
N LEU A 539 -14.06 -22.04 2.68
CA LEU A 539 -14.13 -23.19 1.77
C LEU A 539 -15.46 -23.96 1.85
N ARG A 540 -16.43 -23.46 2.63
CA ARG A 540 -17.73 -24.14 2.84
C ARG A 540 -18.63 -24.11 1.61
N THR A 541 -18.48 -23.10 0.76
CA THR A 541 -19.29 -22.93 -0.44
C THR A 541 -18.42 -22.40 -1.58
N PHE A 542 -18.41 -23.07 -2.73
CA PHE A 542 -17.67 -22.62 -3.91
C PHE A 542 -18.38 -23.01 -5.22
N MET A 543 -18.08 -22.31 -6.31
CA MET A 543 -18.65 -22.59 -7.64
C MET A 543 -17.66 -23.44 -8.47
N GLY A 544 -18.16 -24.53 -9.05
CA GLY A 544 -17.41 -25.41 -9.93
C GLY A 544 -17.18 -24.82 -11.32
N VAL A 545 -16.23 -25.38 -12.06
CA VAL A 545 -16.00 -25.04 -13.48
C VAL A 545 -17.20 -25.41 -14.37
N ASP A 546 -18.09 -26.25 -13.86
CA ASP A 546 -19.39 -26.61 -14.45
C ASP A 546 -20.51 -25.61 -14.10
N GLY A 547 -20.21 -24.54 -13.36
CA GLY A 547 -21.17 -23.53 -12.91
C GLY A 547 -22.06 -23.94 -11.74
N LYS A 548 -21.87 -25.14 -11.16
CA LYS A 548 -22.65 -25.58 -9.99
C LYS A 548 -22.03 -25.09 -8.69
N VAL A 549 -22.86 -24.84 -7.67
CA VAL A 549 -22.39 -24.48 -6.33
C VAL A 549 -22.29 -25.73 -5.46
N TYR A 550 -21.13 -25.92 -4.84
CA TYR A 550 -20.81 -27.05 -3.97
C TYR A 550 -20.72 -26.59 -2.52
N HIS A 551 -21.23 -27.42 -1.60
CA HIS A 551 -21.22 -27.16 -0.17
C HIS A 551 -20.49 -28.26 0.59
N ILE A 552 -19.49 -27.89 1.40
CA ILE A 552 -18.80 -28.80 2.33
C ILE A 552 -19.42 -28.63 3.71
N LEU A 553 -20.23 -29.61 4.12
CA LEU A 553 -21.05 -29.51 5.34
C LEU A 553 -20.35 -30.05 6.59
N GLU A 554 -19.59 -31.13 6.44
CA GLU A 554 -18.92 -31.83 7.55
C GLU A 554 -17.69 -32.62 7.08
N GLU A 555 -16.81 -32.98 8.01
CA GLU A 555 -15.70 -33.92 7.80
C GLU A 555 -16.23 -35.31 7.45
N GLY A 556 -15.53 -36.04 6.58
CA GLY A 556 -15.92 -37.39 6.16
C GLY A 556 -16.93 -37.44 5.01
N MET A 557 -17.51 -36.30 4.62
CA MET A 557 -18.43 -36.20 3.48
C MET A 557 -17.73 -36.56 2.16
N SER A 558 -18.41 -37.32 1.30
CA SER A 558 -17.97 -37.55 -0.08
C SER A 558 -18.77 -36.67 -1.04
N ILE A 559 -18.09 -35.90 -1.88
CA ILE A 559 -18.70 -35.02 -2.88
C ILE A 559 -18.16 -35.38 -4.26
N VAL A 560 -19.05 -35.50 -5.25
CA VAL A 560 -18.68 -35.62 -6.67
C VAL A 560 -18.61 -34.23 -7.27
N LEU A 561 -17.46 -33.85 -7.82
CA LEU A 561 -17.21 -32.51 -8.37
C LEU A 561 -16.20 -32.56 -9.52
N PRO A 562 -16.13 -31.52 -10.38
CA PRO A 562 -15.17 -31.49 -11.48
C PRO A 562 -13.73 -31.66 -10.99
N LYS A 563 -12.93 -32.45 -11.68
CA LYS A 563 -11.54 -32.75 -11.31
C LYS A 563 -10.70 -31.49 -11.08
N LEU A 564 -10.92 -30.45 -11.88
CA LEU A 564 -10.26 -29.14 -11.72
C LEU A 564 -10.60 -28.45 -10.39
N ASN A 565 -11.79 -28.69 -9.83
CA ASN A 565 -12.17 -28.20 -8.51
C ASN A 565 -11.68 -29.10 -7.36
N ALA A 566 -11.37 -30.37 -7.64
CA ALA A 566 -10.84 -31.31 -6.64
C ALA A 566 -9.37 -31.02 -6.29
N ILE A 567 -8.55 -30.64 -7.28
CA ILE A 567 -7.11 -30.44 -7.11
C ILE A 567 -6.78 -29.47 -5.95
N PRO A 568 -7.36 -28.26 -5.87
CA PRO A 568 -7.06 -27.34 -4.78
C PRO A 568 -7.46 -27.87 -3.40
N LEU A 569 -8.54 -28.67 -3.30
CA LEU A 569 -8.97 -29.28 -2.03
C LEU A 569 -7.98 -30.35 -1.57
N VAL A 570 -7.42 -31.13 -2.50
CA VAL A 570 -6.41 -32.15 -2.21
C VAL A 570 -5.06 -31.50 -1.87
N GLU A 571 -4.64 -30.51 -2.65
CA GLU A 571 -3.38 -29.77 -2.41
C GLU A 571 -3.39 -29.03 -1.06
N ALA A 572 -4.56 -28.54 -0.63
CA ALA A 572 -4.74 -27.92 0.67
C ALA A 572 -4.85 -28.93 1.84
N GLY A 573 -4.85 -30.24 1.56
CA GLY A 573 -5.04 -31.28 2.59
C GLY A 573 -6.46 -31.40 3.14
N VAL A 574 -7.45 -30.78 2.49
CA VAL A 574 -8.86 -30.75 2.92
C VAL A 574 -9.62 -32.00 2.48
N GLY A 575 -9.22 -32.64 1.37
CA GLY A 575 -9.86 -33.84 0.85
C GLY A 575 -8.91 -34.79 0.13
N VAL A 576 -9.38 -36.01 -0.13
CA VAL A 576 -8.66 -37.04 -0.90
C VAL A 576 -9.56 -37.53 -2.03
N ILE A 577 -9.01 -37.65 -3.24
CA ILE A 577 -9.75 -38.23 -4.38
C ILE A 577 -9.89 -39.73 -4.15
N VAL A 578 -11.13 -40.21 -4.22
CA VAL A 578 -11.46 -41.64 -4.13
C VAL A 578 -11.36 -42.25 -5.52
N PRO A 579 -10.46 -43.23 -5.76
CA PRO A 579 -10.37 -43.93 -7.04
C PRO A 579 -11.68 -44.66 -7.38
N GLU A 580 -12.08 -44.62 -8.65
CA GLU A 580 -13.26 -45.36 -9.12
C GLU A 580 -13.09 -46.86 -8.86
N GLY A 581 -14.11 -47.47 -8.21
CA GLY A 581 -14.13 -48.90 -7.91
C GLY A 581 -13.52 -49.30 -6.57
N MET A 582 -12.98 -48.37 -5.78
CA MET A 582 -12.45 -48.66 -4.44
C MET A 582 -13.61 -48.87 -3.45
N SER A 583 -13.63 -50.02 -2.77
CA SER A 583 -14.65 -50.32 -1.74
C SER A 583 -14.48 -49.42 -0.51
N LYS A 584 -15.56 -49.24 0.26
CA LYS A 584 -15.53 -48.44 1.50
C LYS A 584 -14.48 -49.00 2.48
N GLU A 585 -14.33 -50.32 2.57
CA GLU A 585 -13.33 -50.97 3.41
C GLU A 585 -11.89 -50.78 2.91
N GLU A 586 -11.65 -50.75 1.59
CA GLU A 586 -10.32 -50.47 1.00
C GLU A 586 -9.90 -49.01 1.22
N LEU A 587 -10.84 -48.08 1.06
CA LEU A 587 -10.62 -46.66 1.34
C LEU A 587 -10.33 -46.43 2.82
N GLU A 588 -11.08 -47.07 3.72
CA GLU A 588 -10.80 -47.04 5.16
C GLU A 588 -9.46 -47.70 5.51
N ARG A 589 -9.01 -48.70 4.75
CA ARG A 589 -7.71 -49.36 4.96
C ARG A 589 -6.54 -48.51 4.46
N GLU A 590 -6.68 -47.74 3.38
CA GLU A 590 -5.69 -46.73 2.97
C GLU A 590 -5.63 -45.54 3.94
N LEU A 591 -6.79 -45.10 4.44
CA LEU A 591 -6.89 -44.02 5.43
C LEU A 591 -6.42 -44.46 6.83
N LYS A 592 -6.39 -45.77 7.15
CA LYS A 592 -5.82 -46.33 8.39
C LYS A 592 -4.30 -46.15 8.53
N GLY A 593 -3.61 -45.64 7.51
CA GLY A 593 -2.27 -45.08 7.66
C GLY A 593 -2.22 -43.79 8.51
N TYR A 594 -3.38 -43.23 8.87
CA TYR A 594 -3.55 -41.97 9.59
C TYR A 594 -4.46 -42.07 10.84
N THR A 595 -4.93 -43.25 11.23
CA THR A 595 -5.71 -43.41 12.47
C THR A 595 -4.82 -43.70 13.66
N VAL A 596 -4.93 -42.83 14.66
CA VAL A 596 -4.30 -42.99 15.96
C VAL A 596 -5.16 -43.93 16.81
N ASP A 597 -4.83 -45.22 16.83
CA ASP A 597 -5.61 -46.28 17.51
C ASP A 597 -5.33 -46.38 19.04
N LYS A 598 -4.86 -45.31 19.68
CA LYS A 598 -4.68 -45.28 21.14
C LYS A 598 -5.55 -44.18 21.76
N PRO A 599 -6.19 -44.42 22.92
CA PRO A 599 -6.87 -43.36 23.65
C PRO A 599 -5.90 -42.21 23.99
N ALA A 600 -6.40 -40.98 23.99
CA ALA A 600 -5.62 -39.75 24.14
C ALA A 600 -4.69 -39.78 25.37
N GLU A 601 -5.07 -40.47 26.45
CA GLU A 601 -4.23 -40.61 27.65
C GLU A 601 -2.97 -41.46 27.44
N GLU A 602 -2.98 -42.45 26.53
CA GLU A 602 -1.77 -43.22 26.18
C GLU A 602 -0.86 -42.46 25.20
N LEU A 603 -1.42 -41.63 24.31
CA LEU A 603 -0.65 -40.80 23.37
C LEU A 603 0.11 -39.68 24.07
N ILE A 604 -0.43 -39.15 25.16
CA ILE A 604 0.28 -38.16 26.00
C ILE A 604 1.57 -38.77 26.60
N SER A 605 1.64 -40.10 26.76
CA SER A 605 2.87 -40.79 27.18
C SER A 605 3.87 -41.05 26.04
N GLU A 606 3.43 -41.05 24.77
CA GLU A 606 4.31 -41.24 23.59
C GLU A 606 4.74 -39.91 22.94
N VAL A 607 4.04 -38.80 23.22
CA VAL A 607 4.45 -37.42 22.91
C VAL A 607 5.32 -36.84 24.03
N THR A 608 5.94 -37.68 24.87
CA THR A 608 6.98 -37.19 25.77
C THR A 608 8.19 -36.78 24.97
N ASP A 609 8.49 -35.48 25.02
CA ASP A 609 9.76 -34.88 24.62
C ASP A 609 10.90 -35.58 25.37
N LYS A 610 11.41 -36.69 24.82
CA LYS A 610 12.59 -37.34 25.38
C LYS A 610 13.80 -36.52 24.91
N PRO A 611 14.54 -35.85 25.81
CA PRO A 611 15.76 -35.17 25.43
C PRO A 611 16.75 -36.21 24.90
N LEU A 612 17.28 -35.96 23.71
CA LEU A 612 18.31 -36.81 23.11
C LEU A 612 19.58 -36.73 23.95
N SER A 613 20.19 -37.87 24.22
CA SER A 613 21.55 -37.92 24.74
C SER A 613 22.54 -37.25 23.79
N ALA A 614 23.71 -36.85 24.29
CA ALA A 614 24.73 -36.23 23.46
C ALA A 614 25.16 -37.11 22.27
N GLU A 615 25.17 -38.45 22.45
CA GLU A 615 25.50 -39.40 21.40
C GLU A 615 24.40 -39.49 20.32
N GLU A 616 23.14 -39.52 20.73
CA GLU A 616 21.99 -39.49 19.81
C GLU A 616 21.95 -38.17 19.02
N MET A 617 22.22 -37.03 19.67
CA MET A 617 22.32 -35.74 18.99
C MET A 617 23.46 -35.71 17.95
N ALA A 618 24.61 -36.32 18.25
CA ALA A 618 25.71 -36.39 17.30
C ALA A 618 25.33 -37.21 16.06
N LYS A 619 24.68 -38.38 16.25
CA LYS A 619 24.20 -39.24 15.16
C LYS A 619 23.11 -38.56 14.32
N VAL A 620 22.18 -37.84 14.95
CA VAL A 620 21.16 -37.05 14.24
C VAL A 620 21.80 -35.99 13.35
N LYS A 621 22.80 -35.25 13.85
CA LYS A 621 23.51 -34.23 13.06
C LYS A 621 24.32 -34.83 11.91
N GLU A 622 24.95 -35.99 12.13
CA GLU A 622 25.69 -36.71 11.08
C GLU A 622 24.76 -37.20 9.96
N LEU A 623 23.63 -37.85 10.30
CA LEU A 623 22.69 -38.31 9.28
C LEU A 623 22.04 -37.12 8.55
N ARG A 624 21.80 -36.00 9.25
CA ARG A 624 21.27 -34.79 8.61
C ARG A 624 22.26 -34.18 7.62
N SER A 625 23.56 -34.17 7.92
CA SER A 625 24.59 -33.66 6.99
C SER A 625 24.75 -34.54 5.75
N ARG A 626 24.36 -35.83 5.85
CA ARG A 626 24.30 -36.78 4.74
C ARG A 626 23.01 -36.70 3.90
N GLY A 627 22.10 -35.76 4.22
CA GLY A 627 20.91 -35.47 3.43
C GLY A 627 19.65 -36.23 3.83
N TYR A 628 19.67 -37.03 4.90
CA TYR A 628 18.50 -37.76 5.37
C TYR A 628 17.42 -36.81 5.91
N THR A 629 16.15 -37.15 5.63
CA THR A 629 14.97 -36.45 6.14
C THR A 629 14.75 -36.77 7.63
N VAL A 630 14.00 -35.92 8.33
CA VAL A 630 13.69 -36.12 9.77
C VAL A 630 13.05 -37.49 10.03
N ARG A 631 12.17 -37.94 9.13
CA ARG A 631 11.48 -39.23 9.24
C ARG A 631 12.45 -40.40 9.06
N GLU A 632 13.35 -40.32 8.09
CA GLU A 632 14.36 -41.37 7.86
C GLU A 632 15.32 -41.46 9.05
N ILE A 633 15.77 -40.33 9.60
CA ILE A 633 16.63 -40.29 10.79
C ILE A 633 15.93 -40.88 12.02
N ALA A 634 14.66 -40.51 12.24
CA ALA A 634 13.86 -41.01 13.35
C ALA A 634 13.67 -42.53 13.28
N ASN A 635 13.34 -43.05 12.10
CA ASN A 635 13.19 -44.49 11.89
C ASN A 635 14.53 -45.25 12.03
N GLN A 636 15.62 -44.69 11.51
CA GLN A 636 16.93 -45.35 11.54
C GLN A 636 17.54 -45.41 12.95
N LEU A 637 17.28 -44.40 13.78
CA LEU A 637 17.78 -44.34 15.16
C LEU A 637 16.76 -44.84 16.19
N ASN A 638 15.56 -45.24 15.74
CA ASN A 638 14.42 -45.58 16.60
C ASN A 638 14.12 -44.49 17.65
N LEU A 639 14.12 -43.23 17.21
CA LEU A 639 13.90 -42.05 18.04
C LEU A 639 12.54 -41.42 17.76
N PRO A 640 11.89 -40.78 18.76
CA PRO A 640 10.68 -39.99 18.51
C PRO A 640 10.93 -38.90 17.48
N MET A 641 10.05 -38.81 16.48
CA MET A 641 10.20 -37.87 15.36
C MET A 641 10.28 -36.41 15.83
N VAL A 642 9.58 -36.07 16.91
CA VAL A 642 9.58 -34.73 17.54
C VAL A 642 10.96 -34.39 18.12
N SER A 643 11.62 -35.33 18.80
CA SER A 643 12.96 -35.13 19.36
C SER A 643 14.01 -34.91 18.26
N VAL A 644 13.91 -35.65 17.15
CA VAL A 644 14.78 -35.46 15.98
C VAL A 644 14.50 -34.12 15.30
N ALA A 645 13.23 -33.75 15.11
CA ALA A 645 12.81 -32.48 14.51
C ALA A 645 13.32 -31.26 15.30
N LYS A 646 13.30 -31.32 16.64
CA LYS A 646 13.92 -30.31 17.50
C LYS A 646 15.42 -30.25 17.33
N ALA A 647 16.09 -31.40 17.34
CA ALA A 647 17.55 -31.48 17.22
C ALA A 647 18.08 -30.96 15.87
N VAL A 648 17.29 -31.05 14.79
CA VAL A 648 17.63 -30.47 13.48
C VAL A 648 17.05 -29.06 13.24
N GLY A 649 16.39 -28.46 14.24
CA GLY A 649 15.88 -27.08 14.19
C GLY A 649 14.66 -26.87 13.29
N VAL A 650 13.90 -27.93 13.01
CA VAL A 650 12.70 -27.86 12.14
C VAL A 650 11.46 -27.37 12.92
N ILE A 651 11.44 -27.57 14.24
CA ILE A 651 10.36 -27.12 15.14
C ILE A 651 10.99 -26.28 16.26
N SER A 652 10.47 -25.07 16.50
CA SER A 652 10.90 -24.23 17.64
C SER A 652 10.33 -24.75 18.96
N GLN A 653 11.02 -24.49 20.07
CA GLN A 653 10.56 -24.91 21.42
C GLN A 653 9.16 -24.37 21.77
N ASP A 654 8.75 -23.25 21.18
CA ASP A 654 7.53 -22.54 21.55
C ASP A 654 6.25 -23.14 20.95
N PHE A 655 6.36 -23.93 19.87
CA PHE A 655 5.21 -24.44 19.10
C PHE A 655 4.33 -25.42 19.90
N ILE A 656 4.89 -26.09 20.92
CA ILE A 656 4.19 -27.08 21.74
C ILE A 656 3.52 -26.44 22.97
N SER A 657 3.97 -25.26 23.41
CA SER A 657 3.38 -24.56 24.56
C SER A 657 1.91 -24.16 24.32
N CYS A 658 1.55 -23.86 23.07
CA CYS A 658 0.18 -23.60 22.64
C CYS A 658 -0.72 -24.86 22.55
N GLY A 659 -0.14 -26.05 22.39
CA GLY A 659 -0.89 -27.32 22.37
C GLY A 659 -1.28 -27.78 23.77
N ASN A 660 -0.37 -27.66 24.74
CA ASN A 660 -0.59 -28.10 26.12
C ASN A 660 -1.59 -27.21 26.89
N SER A 661 -1.72 -25.93 26.53
CA SER A 661 -2.72 -25.03 27.16
C SER A 661 -4.15 -25.32 26.68
N LYS A 662 -4.32 -25.73 25.42
CA LYS A 662 -5.61 -26.14 24.84
C LYS A 662 -6.09 -27.51 25.32
N ALA A 663 -5.17 -28.45 25.60
CA ALA A 663 -5.55 -29.74 26.15
C ALA A 663 -6.04 -29.65 27.61
N LYS A 664 -5.48 -28.73 28.41
CA LYS A 664 -5.95 -28.44 29.77
C LYS A 664 -7.27 -27.67 29.86
N SER A 665 -7.77 -27.10 28.76
CA SER A 665 -9.09 -26.46 28.75
C SER A 665 -10.21 -27.40 28.27
N ILE A 666 -9.87 -28.64 27.89
CA ILE A 666 -10.81 -29.64 27.35
C ILE A 666 -10.93 -30.87 28.30
N ALA A 667 -10.06 -30.98 29.30
CA ALA A 667 -10.25 -31.83 30.48
C ALA A 667 -10.70 -30.96 31.67
#